data_AF-A0A8H8JD26-F1
#
_entry.id   AF-A0A8H8JD26-F1
#
_cell.length_a   1.000
_cell.length_b   1.000
_cell.length_c   1.000
_cell.angle_alpha   90.00
_cell.angle_beta   90.00
_cell.angle_gamma   90.00
#
_symmetry.space_group_name_H-M   'P 1'
#
loop_
_entity.id
_entity.type
_entity.pdbx_description
1 polymer ?
#
loop_
_entity_poly.entity_id
_entity_poly.type
_entity_poly.pdbx_seq_one_letter_code
_entity_poly.pdbx_strand_id
1 'polypeptide(L)'
;MSARGRASRLKETSGDASGYSLPHDLSLGSLQSSFSSPMPSRKPSGSSQTLSSAPVATPSPVPRRRSSAKTVAGMDDSAGTPSMGPQRINSFALRDVDESLADRLAEDSGNGAESPVPSPGKENRTSLLEPATPRAKGKEPKGGGTDKGPTMTLREQEKLIDQVKRENFALKLKVHFLEERLNQLAPDHLEAALKQNISLKIEVQSQRVELKKHRKAATDAERAVADLKREMEHAGASSTALNEERARRMEAERLLDERERELRALRRRTGSGGGGGSAELQDLRNRNAQLEDELEHVRQALEETNEALERSAPEAVEELEDENLALRREAQAQLDALAQLGEERDDAREELDAMRLAHEQLIRRHEASLQERSASRLQFEDDKLEREALEEDVNALRDKLTATNIEMESRENEFRVLEAELRADMDERDAEWRQEMAELGSRVEEMQDALAQREEEIRELRLRNQDLEDNTHHLHDQVETAFAHVETERNDLLAEKENLEADLEAANAEIAAQGKRVYELEEALEVAQAAEADARQEREVEVQVVAALKDKLADAKDELRALHASYAEIERQLAGQREREEELARRDEIIADELDELRAVREDLEADKKALEDELVQTEEKWEREKLEREKEAKIWAGRVEDVERVQARAVDELEQDLEHARNELRSMEMTLHQREDDLAAVQSALRTLEAARESSTTDKFSLELELDRLKRDLERCEDELARARRELADAETRGREREAVVDKMHSEKRDLETQLAVQRQARLNLSEKLDTAQANLKTAEADAANYKSRLAELESRLSKDQRSFTTTESQYREQITERNTLLLTICKYVDQILGVDKKRSGDTKPFTNFAVFHDRILERLRSLTLLNSEFTKRAKELETKLLGKIQDMNKSLDHRIKGLDKFELSLKTVADARQAWRKKLVAKEGELDALRSHNDELTIQIRQLRRASSGDGVSANAEIRSLSARALNAERRLQNAQNQLATAEEKFSQQSERNASSEMKWEARVKEYEARVKLAEEKVKRERQGAKERLSEQENIIKLLEKQIAAEKKRSAQLSEIIDLNKVTLGS
;
A
#
# COMPACT_ATOMS: atom_id res chain seq x y z
N MET A 1 20.05 14.39 -80.96
CA MET A 1 20.79 13.44 -81.82
C MET A 1 21.79 12.71 -80.94
N SER A 2 22.09 11.41 -81.08
CA SER A 2 21.45 10.35 -81.87
C SER A 2 21.60 9.01 -81.13
N ALA A 3 20.89 7.96 -81.55
CA ALA A 3 20.92 6.63 -80.90
C ALA A 3 21.56 5.55 -81.79
N ARG A 4 22.17 4.52 -81.16
CA ARG A 4 22.75 3.29 -81.75
C ARG A 4 23.97 3.54 -82.67
N GLY A 5 24.99 2.68 -82.76
CA GLY A 5 25.25 1.34 -82.21
C GLY A 5 26.14 0.54 -83.19
N ARG A 6 26.53 -0.71 -82.85
CA ARG A 6 27.40 -1.65 -83.63
C ARG A 6 28.90 -1.27 -83.72
N ALA A 7 29.85 -2.20 -83.89
CA ALA A 7 29.84 -3.66 -83.60
C ALA A 7 31.27 -4.27 -83.53
N SER A 8 31.43 -5.21 -82.58
CA SER A 8 32.18 -6.48 -82.60
C SER A 8 33.40 -6.73 -83.54
N ARG A 9 34.52 -7.22 -82.98
CA ARG A 9 35.14 -8.52 -83.36
C ARG A 9 36.37 -8.98 -82.52
N LEU A 10 36.47 -10.31 -82.33
CA LEU A 10 37.70 -11.15 -82.15
C LEU A 10 38.52 -11.04 -80.82
N LYS A 11 39.19 -12.09 -80.27
CA LYS A 11 39.05 -13.58 -80.38
C LYS A 11 39.96 -14.32 -79.34
N GLU A 12 39.45 -15.36 -78.66
CA GLU A 12 40.18 -16.48 -77.97
C GLU A 12 41.15 -16.13 -76.80
N THR A 13 41.49 -17.02 -75.83
CA THR A 13 41.77 -18.49 -75.85
C THR A 13 41.10 -19.34 -74.74
N SER A 14 41.32 -20.67 -74.79
CA SER A 14 41.03 -21.76 -73.81
C SER A 14 41.62 -21.54 -72.40
N GLY A 15 41.28 -22.23 -71.30
CA GLY A 15 40.91 -23.66 -71.04
C GLY A 15 42.11 -24.36 -70.33
N ASP A 16 42.00 -25.29 -69.36
CA ASP A 16 40.93 -26.24 -69.02
C ASP A 16 40.92 -26.68 -67.50
N ALA A 17 40.12 -27.70 -67.16
CA ALA A 17 39.53 -28.13 -65.86
C ALA A 17 40.36 -28.48 -64.58
N SER A 18 39.61 -28.45 -63.45
CA SER A 18 39.59 -29.38 -62.26
C SER A 18 40.39 -29.10 -60.97
N GLY A 19 39.82 -29.48 -59.79
CA GLY A 19 40.60 -29.82 -58.56
C GLY A 19 40.21 -29.16 -57.21
N TYR A 20 39.37 -29.85 -56.42
CA TYR A 20 39.09 -29.79 -54.96
C TYR A 20 39.89 -28.88 -53.94
N SER A 21 39.14 -28.50 -52.88
CA SER A 21 39.50 -28.38 -51.44
C SER A 21 40.19 -27.12 -50.83
N LEU A 22 39.78 -26.86 -49.57
CA LEU A 22 40.32 -25.98 -48.50
C LEU A 22 41.73 -26.44 -48.02
N PRO A 23 42.49 -25.71 -47.15
CA PRO A 23 42.07 -24.68 -46.17
C PRO A 23 43.03 -23.49 -45.87
N HIS A 24 42.69 -22.71 -44.82
CA HIS A 24 43.58 -22.01 -43.84
C HIS A 24 44.37 -20.71 -44.19
N ASP A 25 43.94 -19.62 -43.53
CA ASP A 25 44.69 -18.80 -42.52
C ASP A 25 45.53 -17.54 -42.84
N LEU A 26 45.59 -16.65 -41.83
CA LEU A 26 46.58 -15.57 -41.53
C LEU A 26 46.72 -14.37 -42.52
N SER A 27 47.25 -13.17 -42.17
CA SER A 27 47.40 -12.40 -40.90
C SER A 27 48.00 -10.98 -41.20
N LEU A 28 48.25 -10.17 -40.15
CA LEU A 28 49.04 -8.91 -40.07
C LEU A 28 48.39 -7.60 -40.63
N GLY A 29 48.59 -6.40 -40.05
CA GLY A 29 49.17 -6.02 -38.74
C GLY A 29 50.26 -4.92 -38.79
N SER A 30 50.13 -3.84 -37.98
CA SER A 30 51.15 -2.78 -37.73
C SER A 30 50.67 -1.76 -36.66
N LEU A 31 51.43 -1.20 -35.70
CA LEU A 31 52.75 -1.49 -35.11
C LEU A 31 52.96 -0.71 -33.76
N GLN A 32 53.98 -1.11 -32.96
CA GLN A 32 54.68 -0.37 -31.87
C GLN A 32 53.97 -0.15 -30.50
N SER A 33 54.65 -0.14 -29.33
CA SER A 33 56.10 -0.28 -29.01
C SER A 33 56.44 -0.92 -27.63
N SER A 34 57.36 -1.89 -27.63
CA SER A 34 58.42 -2.21 -26.62
C SER A 34 58.26 -1.97 -25.09
N PHE A 35 58.40 -3.04 -24.29
CA PHE A 35 59.61 -3.34 -23.48
C PHE A 35 59.64 -4.82 -23.03
N SER A 36 60.81 -5.43 -22.80
CA SER A 36 60.94 -6.84 -22.33
C SER A 36 62.37 -7.20 -21.86
N SER A 37 62.52 -8.04 -20.82
CA SER A 37 63.80 -8.68 -20.40
C SER A 37 63.58 -9.86 -19.40
N PRO A 38 64.50 -10.86 -19.32
CA PRO A 38 64.04 -12.26 -19.44
C PRO A 38 64.82 -13.36 -18.65
N MET A 39 64.56 -14.64 -19.01
CA MET A 39 65.41 -15.85 -18.91
C MET A 39 65.36 -16.78 -17.65
N PRO A 40 65.73 -18.10 -17.77
CA PRO A 40 64.96 -19.17 -17.11
C PRO A 40 65.72 -20.38 -16.49
N SER A 41 64.95 -21.29 -15.87
CA SER A 41 65.09 -22.77 -15.89
C SER A 41 66.40 -23.48 -15.50
N ARG A 42 66.41 -24.12 -14.31
CA ARG A 42 66.82 -25.54 -14.14
C ARG A 42 66.41 -26.18 -12.79
N LYS A 43 66.37 -27.52 -12.76
CA LYS A 43 66.35 -28.44 -11.58
C LYS A 43 67.69 -29.25 -11.57
N PRO A 44 68.04 -30.18 -10.63
CA PRO A 44 67.30 -30.77 -9.49
C PRO A 44 68.12 -31.03 -8.17
N SER A 45 67.50 -31.78 -7.23
CA SER A 45 68.11 -32.69 -6.20
C SER A 45 68.48 -32.20 -4.78
N GLY A 46 68.29 -33.10 -3.80
CA GLY A 46 68.64 -33.00 -2.36
C GLY A 46 67.48 -32.47 -1.48
N SER A 47 66.89 -33.15 -0.48
CA SER A 47 67.36 -34.00 0.65
C SER A 47 68.07 -33.18 1.77
N SER A 48 67.76 -33.32 3.07
CA SER A 48 66.89 -34.29 3.79
C SER A 48 66.62 -33.87 5.26
N GLN A 49 65.70 -34.57 5.96
CA GLN A 49 65.66 -34.77 7.44
C GLN A 49 65.38 -33.53 8.35
N THR A 50 64.93 -33.60 9.63
CA THR A 50 64.50 -34.62 10.67
C THR A 50 63.63 -33.83 11.70
N LEU A 51 62.74 -34.30 12.62
CA LEU A 51 62.03 -35.54 13.07
C LEU A 51 60.75 -35.04 13.87
N SER A 52 59.61 -35.75 13.97
CA SER A 52 59.17 -36.77 14.98
C SER A 52 59.13 -36.32 16.47
N SER A 53 58.27 -36.82 17.40
CA SER A 53 57.22 -37.88 17.45
C SER A 53 56.22 -37.54 18.63
N ALA A 54 55.26 -38.32 19.18
CA ALA A 54 54.83 -39.75 19.11
C ALA A 54 53.32 -39.93 19.55
N PRO A 55 52.69 -41.14 19.47
CA PRO A 55 51.22 -41.36 19.68
C PRO A 55 50.83 -42.50 20.68
N VAL A 56 49.53 -42.89 20.76
CA VAL A 56 48.91 -44.27 20.95
C VAL A 56 47.72 -44.41 21.96
N ALA A 57 46.76 -45.32 21.64
CA ALA A 57 45.63 -45.94 22.43
C ALA A 57 44.31 -45.13 22.64
N THR A 58 43.04 -45.59 22.46
CA THR A 58 42.25 -46.88 22.31
C THR A 58 41.59 -47.49 23.59
N PRO A 59 40.53 -48.37 23.57
CA PRO A 59 39.47 -48.75 22.57
C PRO A 59 38.00 -49.02 23.10
N SER A 60 37.09 -49.48 22.19
CA SER A 60 36.06 -50.59 22.37
C SER A 60 34.65 -50.33 22.98
N PRO A 61 33.61 -51.22 22.82
CA PRO A 61 33.40 -52.39 21.89
C PRO A 61 31.95 -52.76 21.35
N VAL A 62 31.77 -52.99 20.01
CA VAL A 62 30.84 -53.94 19.26
C VAL A 62 29.28 -54.00 19.51
N PRO A 63 28.40 -54.80 18.80
CA PRO A 63 28.55 -55.75 17.65
C PRO A 63 27.51 -55.76 16.46
N ARG A 64 28.02 -55.75 15.21
CA ARG A 64 27.87 -56.76 14.08
C ARG A 64 26.54 -57.38 13.54
N ARG A 65 26.55 -57.56 12.19
CA ARG A 65 25.90 -58.61 11.30
C ARG A 65 24.40 -58.44 10.94
N ARG A 66 23.81 -59.02 9.86
CA ARG A 66 24.23 -59.90 8.71
C ARG A 66 23.39 -59.59 7.42
N SER A 67 23.44 -60.40 6.34
CA SER A 67 22.86 -60.13 4.99
C SER A 67 22.22 -61.36 4.29
N SER A 68 21.73 -61.21 3.03
CA SER A 68 21.12 -62.20 2.05
C SER A 68 19.60 -62.47 2.15
N ALA A 69 18.82 -62.93 1.12
CA ALA A 69 19.01 -63.32 -0.31
C ALA A 69 17.70 -63.00 -1.15
N LYS A 70 17.59 -62.84 -2.50
CA LYS A 70 17.75 -63.74 -3.70
C LYS A 70 16.56 -64.76 -3.90
N THR A 71 15.91 -65.07 -5.05
CA THR A 71 16.19 -64.94 -6.53
C THR A 71 14.93 -65.15 -7.47
N VAL A 72 14.63 -64.25 -8.44
CA VAL A 72 14.32 -64.46 -9.91
C VAL A 72 13.09 -65.25 -10.49
N ALA A 73 12.54 -64.73 -11.63
CA ALA A 73 11.65 -65.31 -12.70
C ALA A 73 10.17 -65.66 -12.37
N GLY A 74 9.20 -65.74 -13.31
CA GLY A 74 9.15 -65.43 -14.77
C GLY A 74 7.88 -65.96 -15.50
N MET A 75 7.61 -65.47 -16.73
CA MET A 75 6.54 -65.84 -17.73
C MET A 75 5.04 -65.47 -17.51
N ASP A 76 4.47 -64.86 -18.56
CA ASP A 76 3.21 -65.07 -19.33
C ASP A 76 2.04 -65.89 -18.69
N ASP A 77 0.75 -65.59 -18.89
CA ASP A 77 0.01 -64.65 -19.79
C ASP A 77 -1.34 -64.24 -19.09
N SER A 78 -2.40 -63.56 -19.60
CA SER A 78 -2.87 -63.17 -20.94
C SER A 78 -4.00 -62.09 -20.90
N ALA A 79 -4.58 -61.80 -22.07
CA ALA A 79 -5.95 -61.29 -22.35
C ALA A 79 -6.35 -59.83 -22.04
N GLY A 80 -6.47 -59.01 -23.10
CA GLY A 80 -7.42 -57.87 -23.23
C GLY A 80 -6.95 -56.52 -22.65
N THR A 81 -6.33 -55.55 -23.35
CA THR A 81 -6.63 -54.83 -24.62
C THR A 81 -7.76 -53.75 -24.50
N PRO A 82 -7.76 -52.64 -25.28
CA PRO A 82 -7.03 -51.42 -24.85
C PRO A 82 -7.71 -50.06 -25.17
N SER A 83 -6.96 -48.96 -24.93
CA SER A 83 -6.73 -47.85 -25.89
C SER A 83 -7.28 -46.44 -25.60
N MET A 84 -6.37 -45.56 -25.16
CA MET A 84 -6.04 -44.22 -25.70
C MET A 84 -7.15 -43.18 -26.00
N GLY A 85 -7.02 -42.02 -25.32
CA GLY A 85 -6.39 -40.84 -25.97
C GLY A 85 -7.29 -39.89 -26.79
N PRO A 86 -7.46 -38.61 -26.39
CA PRO A 86 -8.43 -37.71 -27.01
C PRO A 86 -7.86 -36.73 -28.07
N GLN A 87 -8.74 -36.21 -28.93
CA GLN A 87 -8.57 -34.91 -29.59
C GLN A 87 -9.86 -34.06 -29.50
N ARG A 88 -9.71 -32.76 -29.76
CA ARG A 88 -10.68 -31.67 -29.56
C ARG A 88 -11.44 -31.35 -30.86
N ILE A 89 -12.55 -30.57 -30.75
CA ILE A 89 -12.88 -29.31 -31.51
C ILE A 89 -14.40 -29.14 -31.71
N ASN A 90 -14.89 -27.91 -31.44
CA ASN A 90 -16.16 -27.23 -31.85
C ASN A 90 -17.52 -27.97 -31.69
N SER A 91 -18.56 -27.44 -31.03
CA SER A 91 -19.21 -26.11 -30.97
C SER A 91 -20.23 -25.80 -32.09
N PHE A 92 -21.52 -25.72 -31.72
CA PHE A 92 -22.48 -24.73 -32.26
C PHE A 92 -23.80 -24.68 -31.45
N ALA A 93 -24.38 -23.47 -31.31
CA ALA A 93 -25.81 -23.12 -31.15
C ALA A 93 -26.69 -23.79 -30.05
N LEU A 94 -27.78 -23.16 -29.56
CA LEU A 94 -28.21 -21.74 -29.45
C LEU A 94 -29.51 -21.72 -28.60
N ARG A 95 -29.80 -20.58 -27.94
CA ARG A 95 -31.13 -19.94 -27.79
C ARG A 95 -31.69 -19.73 -26.36
N ASP A 96 -31.67 -18.45 -25.96
CA ASP A 96 -32.67 -17.60 -25.26
C ASP A 96 -33.53 -18.23 -24.12
N VAL A 97 -33.69 -17.60 -22.94
CA VAL A 97 -34.52 -16.39 -22.69
C VAL A 97 -34.20 -15.72 -21.31
N ASP A 98 -34.50 -14.41 -21.19
CA ASP A 98 -34.65 -13.55 -19.99
C ASP A 98 -33.51 -13.39 -18.95
N GLU A 99 -32.53 -12.58 -19.36
CA GLU A 99 -32.20 -11.30 -18.73
C GLU A 99 -33.11 -10.77 -17.59
N SER A 100 -32.61 -10.83 -16.34
CA SER A 100 -32.91 -9.86 -15.28
C SER A 100 -31.80 -9.87 -14.20
N LEU A 101 -31.78 -8.88 -13.31
CA LEU A 101 -30.84 -8.75 -12.16
C LEU A 101 -29.35 -8.54 -12.52
N ALA A 102 -29.06 -7.54 -13.36
CA ALA A 102 -27.71 -7.01 -13.58
C ALA A 102 -27.60 -5.53 -13.14
N ASP A 103 -27.80 -5.28 -11.85
CA ASP A 103 -27.54 -3.99 -11.17
C ASP A 103 -26.99 -4.28 -9.75
N ARG A 104 -26.22 -3.34 -9.18
CA ARG A 104 -25.68 -3.34 -7.79
C ARG A 104 -24.51 -4.26 -7.42
N LEU A 105 -23.54 -4.54 -8.30
CA LEU A 105 -22.21 -5.08 -7.88
C LEU A 105 -21.06 -4.47 -8.69
N ALA A 106 -20.68 -3.22 -8.39
CA ALA A 106 -19.53 -2.56 -9.01
C ALA A 106 -18.96 -1.40 -8.16
N GLU A 107 -18.41 -1.69 -6.96
CA GLU A 107 -17.54 -0.74 -6.22
C GLU A 107 -16.72 -1.42 -5.10
N ASP A 108 -15.63 -2.11 -5.45
CA ASP A 108 -14.46 -2.33 -4.57
C ASP A 108 -13.21 -2.73 -5.41
N SER A 109 -12.02 -2.69 -4.80
CA SER A 109 -10.70 -3.08 -5.32
C SER A 109 -10.12 -2.23 -6.46
N GLY A 110 -9.39 -1.17 -6.08
CA GLY A 110 -8.62 -0.32 -7.00
C GLY A 110 -7.47 0.44 -6.34
N ASN A 111 -6.48 -0.26 -5.77
CA ASN A 111 -5.30 0.38 -5.14
C ASN A 111 -4.02 -0.47 -5.36
N GLY A 112 -2.88 0.19 -5.62
CA GLY A 112 -1.61 -0.45 -6.03
C GLY A 112 -1.21 -0.09 -7.48
N ALA A 113 -0.55 1.05 -7.75
CA ALA A 113 0.83 1.43 -7.41
C ALA A 113 1.90 0.77 -8.30
N GLU A 114 2.47 1.55 -9.24
CA GLU A 114 3.75 1.25 -9.91
C GLU A 114 4.88 2.14 -9.34
N SER A 115 6.13 1.72 -9.54
CA SER A 115 7.36 2.40 -9.09
C SER A 115 8.27 2.67 -10.31
N PRO A 116 9.17 3.69 -10.31
CA PRO A 116 9.41 4.50 -11.52
C PRO A 116 10.74 4.20 -12.28
N VAL A 117 11.52 5.26 -12.60
CA VAL A 117 12.82 5.35 -13.33
C VAL A 117 12.77 5.18 -14.89
N PRO A 118 13.66 5.83 -15.71
CA PRO A 118 13.38 7.22 -16.16
C PRO A 118 13.66 7.59 -17.66
N SER A 119 12.95 8.61 -18.16
CA SER A 119 13.40 9.64 -19.16
C SER A 119 13.93 9.23 -20.57
N PRO A 120 14.24 10.17 -21.50
CA PRO A 120 13.89 11.60 -21.56
C PRO A 120 13.28 12.09 -22.91
N GLY A 121 12.57 13.23 -22.89
CA GLY A 121 12.84 14.31 -23.86
C GLY A 121 11.72 14.84 -24.79
N LYS A 122 11.69 16.18 -24.86
CA LYS A 122 11.33 17.06 -26.00
C LYS A 122 9.87 17.50 -26.27
N GLU A 123 9.67 18.79 -25.96
CA GLU A 123 9.18 19.85 -26.87
C GLU A 123 7.67 20.01 -27.18
N ASN A 124 7.12 21.12 -26.66
CA ASN A 124 6.26 22.09 -27.34
C ASN A 124 4.89 21.63 -27.91
N ARG A 125 3.79 22.09 -27.28
CA ARG A 125 2.93 23.17 -27.82
C ARG A 125 1.74 23.54 -26.91
N THR A 126 1.88 24.67 -26.23
CA THR A 126 0.91 25.79 -26.15
C THR A 126 -0.60 25.52 -26.29
N SER A 127 -1.34 25.77 -25.20
CA SER A 127 -2.48 26.71 -25.08
C SER A 127 -3.69 26.58 -26.03
N LEU A 128 -4.89 26.38 -25.43
CA LEU A 128 -5.80 27.51 -25.21
C LEU A 128 -6.75 27.25 -24.02
N LEU A 129 -7.42 28.30 -23.55
CA LEU A 129 -8.43 28.23 -22.47
C LEU A 129 -9.85 27.99 -23.00
N GLU A 130 -10.72 27.61 -22.05
CA GLU A 130 -12.14 27.99 -21.87
C GLU A 130 -12.69 29.17 -22.72
N PRO A 131 -14.02 29.21 -23.03
CA PRO A 131 -15.01 29.37 -21.94
C PRO A 131 -16.44 28.81 -22.10
N ALA A 132 -17.08 28.64 -20.93
CA ALA A 132 -18.48 28.96 -20.58
C ALA A 132 -19.68 28.31 -21.30
N THR A 133 -20.69 27.97 -20.48
CA THR A 133 -22.02 27.44 -20.88
C THR A 133 -22.94 28.51 -21.50
N PRO A 134 -24.06 28.13 -22.19
CA PRO A 134 -25.32 28.00 -21.44
C PRO A 134 -26.34 26.94 -21.92
N ARG A 135 -26.74 26.06 -21.00
CA ARG A 135 -28.13 25.80 -20.57
C ARG A 135 -29.29 25.99 -21.58
N ALA A 136 -29.78 24.90 -22.21
CA ALA A 136 -31.22 24.76 -22.56
C ALA A 136 -31.67 23.29 -22.82
N LYS A 137 -32.92 22.98 -22.42
CA LYS A 137 -33.60 21.67 -22.54
C LYS A 137 -33.99 21.36 -24.00
N GLY A 138 -33.88 20.10 -24.45
CA GLY A 138 -34.46 19.66 -25.74
C GLY A 138 -34.42 18.14 -25.99
N LYS A 139 -35.60 17.54 -26.17
CA LYS A 139 -35.88 16.10 -26.37
C LYS A 139 -35.06 15.40 -27.49
N GLU A 140 -34.92 14.07 -27.38
CA GLU A 140 -34.67 13.19 -28.54
C GLU A 140 -35.73 13.37 -29.66
N PRO A 141 -35.42 13.01 -30.91
CA PRO A 141 -35.69 11.62 -31.31
C PRO A 141 -34.59 10.95 -32.17
N LYS A 142 -34.68 9.63 -32.30
CA LYS A 142 -33.83 8.77 -33.15
C LYS A 142 -33.91 9.13 -34.64
N GLY A 143 -32.76 9.04 -35.32
CA GLY A 143 -32.61 9.03 -36.77
C GLY A 143 -31.25 9.61 -37.17
N GLY A 144 -30.34 8.92 -37.84
CA GLY A 144 -30.46 7.62 -38.51
C GLY A 144 -29.88 7.71 -39.91
N GLY A 145 -28.56 7.90 -40.03
CA GLY A 145 -27.91 8.15 -41.30
C GLY A 145 -26.40 8.25 -41.17
N THR A 146 -25.72 7.25 -41.74
CA THR A 146 -24.30 7.20 -42.12
C THR A 146 -23.49 8.50 -42.01
N ASP A 147 -22.36 8.44 -41.32
CA ASP A 147 -21.15 9.11 -41.79
C ASP A 147 -19.96 8.13 -41.76
N LYS A 148 -19.04 8.25 -42.73
CA LYS A 148 -17.93 7.32 -42.95
C LYS A 148 -16.61 8.01 -42.67
N GLY A 149 -16.07 7.79 -41.48
CA GLY A 149 -14.67 8.10 -41.18
C GLY A 149 -13.72 7.45 -42.20
N PRO A 150 -12.54 8.06 -42.44
CA PRO A 150 -11.67 7.69 -43.55
C PRO A 150 -11.23 6.23 -43.48
N THR A 151 -11.35 5.52 -44.60
CA THR A 151 -11.00 4.11 -44.70
C THR A 151 -9.49 3.91 -44.61
N MET A 152 -8.99 3.52 -43.44
CA MET A 152 -7.65 2.98 -43.24
C MET A 152 -7.35 1.93 -44.32
N THR A 153 -6.20 2.03 -44.98
CA THR A 153 -5.87 1.14 -46.10
C THR A 153 -5.70 -0.31 -45.63
N LEU A 154 -5.87 -1.29 -46.52
CA LEU A 154 -5.70 -2.71 -46.17
C LEU A 154 -4.33 -3.00 -45.53
N ARG A 155 -3.26 -2.31 -45.95
CA ARG A 155 -1.93 -2.42 -45.32
C ARG A 155 -1.86 -1.85 -43.91
N GLU A 156 -2.60 -0.79 -43.62
CA GLU A 156 -2.66 -0.21 -42.28
C GLU A 156 -3.51 -1.08 -41.36
N GLN A 157 -4.61 -1.66 -41.87
CA GLN A 157 -5.40 -2.68 -41.16
C GLN A 157 -4.58 -3.95 -40.88
N GLU A 158 -3.85 -4.46 -41.87
CA GLU A 158 -2.97 -5.62 -41.74
C GLU A 158 -1.83 -5.37 -40.75
N LYS A 159 -1.22 -4.18 -40.77
CA LYS A 159 -0.22 -3.73 -39.78
C LYS A 159 -0.81 -3.59 -38.37
N LEU A 160 -2.05 -3.09 -38.24
CA LEU A 160 -2.79 -3.04 -36.96
C LEU A 160 -3.07 -4.46 -36.46
N ILE A 161 -3.51 -5.37 -37.32
CA ILE A 161 -3.74 -6.78 -37.00
C ILE A 161 -2.43 -7.45 -36.53
N ASP A 162 -1.31 -7.22 -37.19
CA ASP A 162 0.00 -7.77 -36.79
C ASP A 162 0.62 -7.07 -35.57
N GLN A 163 0.20 -5.85 -35.25
CA GLN A 163 0.49 -5.22 -33.97
C GLN A 163 -0.35 -5.84 -32.85
N VAL A 164 -1.67 -5.91 -33.01
CA VAL A 164 -2.60 -6.55 -32.06
C VAL A 164 -2.26 -8.02 -31.83
N LYS A 165 -1.81 -8.79 -32.84
CA LYS A 165 -1.30 -10.17 -32.66
C LYS A 165 -0.07 -10.22 -31.74
N ARG A 166 0.87 -9.28 -31.90
CA ARG A 166 2.09 -9.21 -31.06
C ARG A 166 1.76 -8.76 -29.64
N GLU A 167 0.87 -7.79 -29.47
CA GLU A 167 0.35 -7.35 -28.18
C GLU A 167 -0.43 -8.47 -27.48
N ASN A 168 -1.27 -9.21 -28.20
CA ASN A 168 -2.00 -10.38 -27.67
C ASN A 168 -1.07 -11.55 -27.29
N PHE A 169 0.02 -11.76 -28.03
CA PHE A 169 1.06 -12.74 -27.68
C PHE A 169 1.88 -12.32 -26.46
N ALA A 170 2.27 -11.05 -26.37
CA ALA A 170 2.95 -10.49 -25.21
C ALA A 170 2.06 -10.53 -23.94
N LEU A 171 0.76 -10.22 -24.08
CA LEU A 171 -0.22 -10.39 -23.01
C LEU A 171 -0.35 -11.84 -22.56
N LYS A 172 -0.40 -12.81 -23.49
CA LYS A 172 -0.43 -14.25 -23.13
C LYS A 172 0.82 -14.71 -22.38
N LEU A 173 2.00 -14.23 -22.78
CA LEU A 173 3.24 -14.47 -22.03
C LEU A 173 3.21 -13.82 -20.64
N LYS A 174 2.72 -12.59 -20.51
CA LYS A 174 2.59 -11.91 -19.20
C LYS A 174 1.55 -12.58 -18.30
N VAL A 175 0.44 -13.08 -18.86
CA VAL A 175 -0.55 -13.90 -18.14
C VAL A 175 0.08 -15.21 -17.67
N HIS A 176 0.76 -15.97 -18.54
CA HIS A 176 1.44 -17.21 -18.16
C HIS A 176 2.45 -16.98 -17.02
N PHE A 177 3.29 -15.95 -17.09
CA PHE A 177 4.24 -15.65 -16.02
C PHE A 177 3.57 -15.11 -14.74
N LEU A 178 2.37 -14.52 -14.82
CA LEU A 178 1.58 -14.15 -13.65
C LEU A 178 0.87 -15.36 -13.03
N GLU A 179 0.36 -16.30 -13.83
CA GLU A 179 -0.20 -17.59 -13.37
C GLU A 179 0.90 -18.45 -12.72
N GLU A 180 2.06 -18.57 -13.35
CA GLU A 180 3.23 -19.27 -12.84
C GLU A 180 3.76 -18.64 -11.55
N ARG A 181 3.80 -17.30 -11.47
CA ARG A 181 4.16 -16.57 -10.24
C ARG A 181 3.09 -16.68 -9.15
N LEU A 182 1.81 -16.71 -9.48
CA LEU A 182 0.71 -16.93 -8.52
C LEU A 182 0.81 -18.33 -7.92
N ASN A 183 1.03 -19.35 -8.75
CA ASN A 183 1.25 -20.73 -8.31
C ASN A 183 2.52 -20.90 -7.44
N GLN A 184 3.52 -20.03 -7.59
CA GLN A 184 4.73 -20.03 -6.76
C GLN A 184 4.59 -19.23 -5.45
N LEU A 185 3.78 -18.16 -5.42
CA LEU A 185 3.61 -17.29 -4.24
C LEU A 185 2.39 -17.61 -3.37
N ALA A 186 1.43 -18.40 -3.85
CA ALA A 186 0.16 -18.64 -3.14
C ALA A 186 -0.27 -20.13 -3.02
N PRO A 187 0.64 -21.11 -2.79
CA PRO A 187 0.23 -22.51 -2.59
C PRO A 187 -0.72 -22.64 -1.39
N ASP A 188 -0.43 -21.95 -0.28
CA ASP A 188 -1.22 -22.04 0.95
C ASP A 188 -2.64 -21.47 0.80
N HIS A 189 -2.83 -20.41 0.00
CA HIS A 189 -4.16 -19.86 -0.28
C HIS A 189 -4.96 -20.79 -1.20
N LEU A 190 -4.31 -21.47 -2.14
CA LEU A 190 -4.96 -22.43 -3.04
C LEU A 190 -5.31 -23.73 -2.28
N GLU A 191 -4.43 -24.19 -1.38
CA GLU A 191 -4.75 -25.23 -0.40
C GLU A 191 -5.86 -24.80 0.56
N ALA A 192 -5.87 -23.56 1.05
CA ALA A 192 -6.94 -23.06 1.92
C ALA A 192 -8.30 -23.04 1.20
N ALA A 193 -8.34 -22.57 -0.05
CA ALA A 193 -9.55 -22.60 -0.87
C ALA A 193 -10.04 -24.03 -1.18
N LEU A 194 -9.11 -24.99 -1.35
CA LEU A 194 -9.42 -26.41 -1.49
C LEU A 194 -9.91 -27.03 -0.17
N LYS A 195 -9.26 -26.75 0.96
CA LYS A 195 -9.67 -27.18 2.31
C LYS A 195 -11.05 -26.62 2.64
N GLN A 196 -11.32 -25.34 2.37
CA GLN A 196 -12.63 -24.71 2.54
C GLN A 196 -13.69 -25.35 1.62
N ASN A 197 -13.36 -25.67 0.36
CA ASN A 197 -14.27 -26.43 -0.52
C ASN A 197 -14.57 -27.82 0.02
N ILE A 198 -13.58 -28.52 0.59
CA ILE A 198 -13.76 -29.84 1.21
C ILE A 198 -14.64 -29.72 2.45
N SER A 199 -14.39 -28.76 3.34
CA SER A 199 -15.22 -28.49 4.53
C SER A 199 -16.67 -28.16 4.15
N LEU A 200 -16.90 -27.24 3.22
CA LEU A 200 -18.25 -26.91 2.72
C LEU A 200 -18.95 -28.13 2.10
N LYS A 201 -18.20 -29.03 1.46
CA LYS A 201 -18.73 -30.26 0.85
C LYS A 201 -19.06 -31.34 1.89
N ILE A 202 -18.35 -31.37 3.02
CA ILE A 202 -18.67 -32.19 4.19
C ILE A 202 -19.89 -31.60 4.91
N GLU A 203 -19.94 -30.29 5.11
CA GLU A 203 -21.06 -29.58 5.74
C GLU A 203 -22.36 -29.75 4.95
N VAL A 204 -22.34 -29.56 3.62
CA VAL A 204 -23.46 -29.86 2.73
C VAL A 204 -23.85 -31.35 2.76
N GLN A 205 -22.93 -32.28 3.08
CA GLN A 205 -23.29 -33.67 3.33
C GLN A 205 -23.94 -33.88 4.71
N SER A 206 -23.46 -33.22 5.78
CA SER A 206 -24.07 -33.27 7.11
C SER A 206 -25.49 -32.71 7.09
N GLN A 207 -25.67 -31.51 6.53
CA GLN A 207 -26.98 -30.88 6.34
C GLN A 207 -27.91 -31.76 5.48
N ARG A 208 -27.40 -32.50 4.47
CA ARG A 208 -28.18 -33.49 3.72
C ARG A 208 -28.55 -34.74 4.51
N VAL A 209 -27.79 -35.13 5.54
CA VAL A 209 -28.12 -36.20 6.47
C VAL A 209 -29.13 -35.71 7.53
N GLU A 210 -28.95 -34.51 8.05
CA GLU A 210 -29.89 -33.85 8.97
C GLU A 210 -31.25 -33.62 8.30
N LEU A 211 -31.30 -33.07 7.08
CA LEU A 211 -32.55 -32.95 6.31
C LEU A 211 -33.23 -34.30 6.05
N LYS A 212 -32.48 -35.41 5.97
CA LYS A 212 -33.07 -36.77 5.93
C LYS A 212 -33.61 -37.20 7.30
N LYS A 213 -32.91 -36.90 8.41
CA LYS A 213 -33.41 -37.15 9.78
C LYS A 213 -34.69 -36.36 10.05
N HIS A 214 -34.72 -35.06 9.75
CA HIS A 214 -35.90 -34.21 9.92
C HIS A 214 -37.07 -34.62 9.03
N ARG A 215 -36.83 -35.00 7.76
CA ARG A 215 -37.90 -35.58 6.92
C ARG A 215 -38.45 -36.89 7.49
N LYS A 216 -37.61 -37.77 8.03
CA LYS A 216 -38.09 -39.00 8.68
C LYS A 216 -38.95 -38.68 9.91
N ALA A 217 -38.46 -37.82 10.79
CA ALA A 217 -39.21 -37.36 11.98
C ALA A 217 -40.56 -36.72 11.61
N ALA A 218 -40.61 -35.92 10.54
CA ALA A 218 -41.86 -35.37 10.02
C ALA A 218 -42.82 -36.48 9.55
N THR A 219 -42.36 -37.46 8.75
CA THR A 219 -43.22 -38.57 8.31
C THR A 219 -43.69 -39.49 9.44
N ASP A 220 -42.91 -39.60 10.52
CA ASP A 220 -43.28 -40.39 11.70
C ASP A 220 -44.27 -39.61 12.60
N ALA A 221 -44.18 -38.28 12.66
CA ALA A 221 -45.20 -37.42 13.28
C ALA A 221 -46.51 -37.38 12.48
N GLU A 222 -46.45 -37.35 11.14
CA GLU A 222 -47.62 -37.44 10.27
C GLU A 222 -48.38 -38.76 10.47
N ARG A 223 -47.67 -39.87 10.69
CA ARG A 223 -48.26 -41.17 11.07
C ARG A 223 -48.97 -41.11 12.41
N ALA A 224 -48.31 -40.61 13.46
CA ALA A 224 -48.92 -40.47 14.78
C ALA A 224 -50.20 -39.62 14.75
N VAL A 225 -50.22 -38.53 13.96
CA VAL A 225 -51.43 -37.70 13.74
C VAL A 225 -52.50 -38.44 12.93
N ALA A 226 -52.13 -39.31 12.00
CA ALA A 226 -53.09 -40.14 11.25
C ALA A 226 -53.72 -41.24 12.12
N ASP A 227 -52.96 -41.81 13.06
CA ASP A 227 -53.44 -42.88 13.94
C ASP A 227 -54.28 -42.32 15.11
N LEU A 228 -53.91 -41.18 15.69
CA LEU A 228 -54.79 -40.41 16.61
C LEU A 228 -56.12 -40.01 15.95
N LYS A 229 -56.14 -39.74 14.63
CA LYS A 229 -57.38 -39.50 13.88
C LYS A 229 -58.23 -40.77 13.77
N ARG A 230 -57.62 -41.94 13.57
CA ARG A 230 -58.35 -43.23 13.58
C ARG A 230 -58.95 -43.52 14.94
N GLU A 231 -58.22 -43.27 16.03
CA GLU A 231 -58.72 -43.44 17.40
C GLU A 231 -59.93 -42.52 17.67
N MET A 232 -59.88 -41.26 17.23
CA MET A 232 -61.01 -40.32 17.28
C MET A 232 -62.22 -40.81 16.45
N GLU A 233 -62.01 -41.37 15.25
CA GLU A 233 -63.07 -41.94 14.42
C GLU A 233 -63.72 -43.17 15.08
N HIS A 234 -62.94 -44.02 15.76
CA HIS A 234 -63.47 -45.17 16.53
C HIS A 234 -64.23 -44.74 17.78
N ALA A 235 -63.78 -43.69 18.49
CA ALA A 235 -64.50 -43.12 19.62
C ALA A 235 -65.89 -42.58 19.23
N GLY A 236 -66.01 -41.97 18.04
CA GLY A 236 -67.28 -41.48 17.51
C GLY A 236 -68.36 -42.58 17.34
N ALA A 237 -67.96 -43.80 17.01
CA ALA A 237 -68.87 -44.93 16.80
C ALA A 237 -69.57 -45.41 18.09
N SER A 238 -69.04 -45.08 19.27
CA SER A 238 -69.66 -45.45 20.56
C SER A 238 -70.93 -44.62 20.87
N SER A 239 -71.02 -43.39 20.35
CA SER A 239 -72.10 -42.44 20.65
C SER A 239 -73.46 -42.85 20.07
N THR A 240 -73.49 -43.59 18.96
CA THR A 240 -74.75 -44.01 18.31
C THR A 240 -75.46 -45.11 19.08
N ALA A 241 -74.73 -46.10 19.61
CA ALA A 241 -75.29 -47.22 20.38
C ALA A 241 -76.07 -46.77 21.63
N LEU A 242 -75.54 -45.79 22.37
CA LEU A 242 -76.18 -45.23 23.57
C LEU A 242 -77.49 -44.47 23.28
N ASN A 243 -77.64 -43.92 22.07
CA ASN A 243 -78.87 -43.24 21.68
C ASN A 243 -79.98 -44.23 21.28
N GLU A 244 -79.65 -45.37 20.66
CA GLU A 244 -80.65 -46.43 20.43
C GLU A 244 -81.18 -47.05 21.72
N GLU A 245 -80.33 -47.24 22.74
CA GLU A 245 -80.77 -47.79 24.02
C GLU A 245 -81.74 -46.84 24.74
N ARG A 246 -81.46 -45.52 24.70
CA ARG A 246 -82.35 -44.50 25.24
C ARG A 246 -83.71 -44.46 24.54
N ALA A 247 -83.76 -44.65 23.21
CA ALA A 247 -85.01 -44.73 22.47
C ALA A 247 -85.89 -45.90 22.95
N ARG A 248 -85.30 -47.10 23.10
CA ARG A 248 -86.02 -48.31 23.55
C ARG A 248 -86.61 -48.18 24.97
N ARG A 249 -85.93 -47.45 25.87
CA ARG A 249 -86.44 -47.18 27.23
C ARG A 249 -87.69 -46.28 27.22
N MET A 250 -87.71 -45.24 26.38
CA MET A 250 -88.86 -44.31 26.24
C MET A 250 -90.14 -44.98 25.70
N GLU A 251 -90.01 -46.04 24.89
CA GLU A 251 -91.17 -46.78 24.37
C GLU A 251 -91.80 -47.70 25.41
N ALA A 252 -90.98 -48.33 26.27
CA ALA A 252 -91.45 -49.20 27.35
C ALA A 252 -92.27 -48.45 28.42
N GLU A 253 -91.87 -47.22 28.75
CA GLU A 253 -92.51 -46.40 29.78
C GLU A 253 -93.95 -46.00 29.39
N ARG A 254 -94.19 -45.71 28.10
CA ARG A 254 -95.52 -45.33 27.58
C ARG A 254 -96.54 -46.48 27.66
N LEU A 255 -96.09 -47.72 27.49
CA LEU A 255 -96.95 -48.92 27.53
C LEU A 255 -97.47 -49.24 28.95
N LEU A 256 -96.69 -48.92 29.99
CA LEU A 256 -97.13 -49.07 31.39
C LEU A 256 -98.19 -48.03 31.75
N ASP A 257 -97.96 -46.80 31.33
CA ASP A 257 -98.80 -45.63 31.60
C ASP A 257 -100.21 -45.75 30.94
N GLU A 258 -100.33 -46.46 29.82
CA GLU A 258 -101.63 -46.84 29.24
C GLU A 258 -102.39 -47.88 30.08
N ARG A 259 -101.71 -48.90 30.62
CA ARG A 259 -102.35 -49.99 31.38
C ARG A 259 -102.91 -49.54 32.73
N GLU A 260 -102.31 -48.55 33.38
CA GLU A 260 -102.90 -47.99 34.60
C GLU A 260 -104.24 -47.25 34.35
N ARG A 261 -104.48 -46.74 33.13
CA ARG A 261 -105.70 -45.99 32.79
C ARG A 261 -106.92 -46.93 32.71
N GLU A 262 -106.72 -48.15 32.21
CA GLU A 262 -107.75 -49.18 32.12
C GLU A 262 -108.22 -49.67 33.52
N LEU A 263 -107.28 -49.90 34.45
CA LEU A 263 -107.60 -50.32 35.82
C LEU A 263 -108.41 -49.26 36.60
N ARG A 264 -108.19 -47.97 36.31
CA ARG A 264 -108.94 -46.84 36.90
C ARG A 264 -110.35 -46.67 36.31
N ALA A 265 -110.69 -47.35 35.22
CA ALA A 265 -112.03 -47.38 34.63
C ALA A 265 -112.89 -48.50 35.25
N LEU A 266 -112.35 -49.72 35.36
CA LEU A 266 -113.11 -50.89 35.86
C LEU A 266 -113.64 -50.71 37.29
N ARG A 267 -112.85 -50.10 38.19
CA ARG A 267 -113.25 -49.84 39.59
C ARG A 267 -114.40 -48.83 39.76
N ARG A 268 -114.87 -48.17 38.67
CA ARG A 268 -116.02 -47.24 38.72
C ARG A 268 -117.37 -47.89 38.38
N ARG A 269 -117.39 -49.17 37.96
CA ARG A 269 -118.62 -49.84 37.46
C ARG A 269 -119.32 -50.78 38.45
N THR A 270 -118.78 -50.94 39.67
CA THR A 270 -119.23 -51.95 40.65
C THR A 270 -119.82 -51.37 41.95
N GLY A 271 -120.16 -50.08 41.99
CA GLY A 271 -120.68 -49.40 43.19
C GLY A 271 -122.03 -48.71 43.00
N SER A 272 -123.13 -49.46 42.83
CA SER A 272 -124.51 -48.92 42.89
C SER A 272 -125.60 -50.02 42.94
N GLY A 273 -126.51 -49.97 43.93
CA GLY A 273 -127.83 -50.64 43.91
C GLY A 273 -128.11 -51.72 44.98
N GLY A 274 -129.37 -51.85 45.43
CA GLY A 274 -129.87 -52.92 46.30
C GLY A 274 -131.27 -52.66 46.93
N GLY A 275 -131.86 -53.67 47.59
CA GLY A 275 -132.97 -53.52 48.57
C GLY A 275 -134.32 -54.24 48.29
N GLY A 276 -134.93 -54.82 49.35
CA GLY A 276 -136.32 -55.38 49.41
C GLY A 276 -136.42 -56.90 49.18
N GLY A 277 -137.37 -57.66 49.77
CA GLY A 277 -138.46 -57.36 50.72
C GLY A 277 -139.04 -58.67 51.34
N SER A 278 -139.99 -58.62 52.28
CA SER A 278 -140.40 -59.80 53.10
C SER A 278 -141.88 -60.19 52.96
N ALA A 279 -142.17 -61.47 52.63
CA ALA A 279 -143.53 -62.02 52.57
C ALA A 279 -143.64 -63.56 52.76
N GLU A 280 -142.63 -64.35 52.41
CA GLU A 280 -142.72 -65.83 52.28
C GLU A 280 -142.89 -66.62 53.60
N LEU A 281 -142.83 -65.95 54.75
CA LEU A 281 -142.79 -66.57 56.09
C LEU A 281 -144.13 -67.16 56.59
N GLN A 282 -145.22 -67.02 55.82
CA GLN A 282 -146.56 -67.45 56.24
C GLN A 282 -146.93 -68.85 55.72
N ASP A 283 -146.69 -69.14 54.44
CA ASP A 283 -147.16 -70.38 53.80
C ASP A 283 -146.43 -71.64 54.30
N LEU A 284 -145.17 -71.49 54.74
CA LEU A 284 -144.35 -72.57 55.30
C LEU A 284 -145.02 -73.27 56.51
N ARG A 285 -145.86 -72.56 57.29
CA ARG A 285 -146.50 -73.14 58.48
C ARG A 285 -147.49 -74.25 58.14
N ASN A 286 -148.24 -74.12 57.04
CA ASN A 286 -149.27 -75.08 56.66
C ASN A 286 -148.68 -76.38 56.08
N ARG A 287 -147.40 -76.37 55.70
CA ARG A 287 -146.71 -77.55 55.13
C ARG A 287 -146.21 -78.52 56.21
N ASN A 288 -145.87 -78.03 57.41
CA ASN A 288 -145.30 -78.87 58.48
C ASN A 288 -146.27 -79.94 59.00
N ALA A 289 -147.54 -79.59 59.22
CA ALA A 289 -148.53 -80.52 59.81
C ALA A 289 -148.79 -81.78 58.96
N GLN A 290 -148.42 -81.80 57.67
CA GLN A 290 -148.52 -82.99 56.81
C GLN A 290 -147.24 -83.86 56.84
N LEU A 291 -146.11 -83.31 57.28
CA LEU A 291 -144.84 -84.02 57.38
C LEU A 291 -144.70 -84.77 58.73
N GLU A 292 -145.49 -84.39 59.74
CA GLU A 292 -145.46 -85.01 61.07
C GLU A 292 -146.03 -86.44 61.05
N ASP A 293 -147.14 -86.68 60.34
CA ASP A 293 -147.72 -88.03 60.15
C ASP A 293 -146.79 -88.97 59.35
N GLU A 294 -146.13 -88.46 58.31
CA GLU A 294 -145.18 -89.23 57.49
C GLU A 294 -143.92 -89.63 58.27
N LEU A 295 -143.49 -88.80 59.25
CA LEU A 295 -142.32 -89.07 60.08
C LEU A 295 -142.51 -90.23 61.08
N GLU A 296 -143.72 -90.47 61.58
CA GLU A 296 -143.94 -91.58 62.54
C GLU A 296 -143.80 -92.96 61.86
N HIS A 297 -144.30 -93.11 60.64
CA HIS A 297 -144.16 -94.36 59.88
C HIS A 297 -142.70 -94.63 59.47
N VAL A 298 -141.90 -93.59 59.21
CA VAL A 298 -140.47 -93.73 58.89
C VAL A 298 -139.64 -94.12 60.12
N ARG A 299 -140.00 -93.66 61.34
CA ARG A 299 -139.28 -93.99 62.58
C ARG A 299 -139.24 -95.47 62.89
N GLN A 300 -140.39 -96.17 62.82
CA GLN A 300 -140.46 -97.60 63.11
C GLN A 300 -139.62 -98.44 62.13
N ALA A 301 -139.61 -98.07 60.84
CA ALA A 301 -138.75 -98.72 59.85
C ALA A 301 -137.25 -98.44 60.10
N LEU A 302 -136.91 -97.29 60.70
CA LEU A 302 -135.53 -96.98 61.07
C LEU A 302 -135.04 -97.84 62.24
N GLU A 303 -135.87 -98.01 63.29
CA GLU A 303 -135.51 -98.77 64.50
C GLU A 303 -135.13 -100.23 64.16
N GLU A 304 -135.91 -100.91 63.31
CA GLU A 304 -135.60 -102.27 62.84
C GLU A 304 -134.27 -102.35 62.06
N THR A 305 -133.92 -101.31 61.29
CA THR A 305 -132.62 -101.26 60.58
C THR A 305 -131.45 -100.90 61.48
N ASN A 306 -131.66 -100.07 62.51
CA ASN A 306 -130.60 -99.65 63.43
C ASN A 306 -130.17 -100.81 64.34
N GLU A 307 -131.13 -101.62 64.79
CA GLU A 307 -130.88 -102.88 65.51
C GLU A 307 -130.07 -103.90 64.69
N ALA A 308 -130.17 -103.88 63.35
CA ALA A 308 -129.34 -104.73 62.50
C ALA A 308 -127.90 -104.18 62.40
N LEU A 309 -127.76 -102.86 62.28
CA LEU A 309 -126.46 -102.18 62.15
C LEU A 309 -125.62 -102.26 63.43
N GLU A 310 -126.23 -102.09 64.61
CA GLU A 310 -125.56 -102.21 65.91
C GLU A 310 -124.90 -103.58 66.15
N ARG A 311 -125.36 -104.63 65.43
CA ARG A 311 -124.83 -105.99 65.54
C ARG A 311 -123.67 -106.31 64.60
N SER A 312 -123.45 -105.51 63.54
CA SER A 312 -122.32 -105.67 62.60
C SER A 312 -121.30 -104.53 62.63
N ALA A 313 -121.60 -103.44 63.34
CA ALA A 313 -120.70 -102.30 63.48
C ALA A 313 -119.33 -102.60 64.13
N PRO A 314 -119.19 -103.43 65.20
CA PRO A 314 -117.90 -103.56 65.87
C PRO A 314 -116.85 -104.31 65.04
N GLU A 315 -117.23 -105.43 64.40
CA GLU A 315 -116.30 -106.27 63.63
C GLU A 315 -115.69 -105.51 62.45
N ALA A 316 -116.50 -104.73 61.72
CA ALA A 316 -116.04 -103.91 60.59
C ALA A 316 -115.22 -102.67 61.02
N VAL A 317 -115.33 -102.22 62.28
CA VAL A 317 -114.48 -101.15 62.82
C VAL A 317 -113.12 -101.70 63.23
N GLU A 318 -113.07 -102.87 63.86
CA GLU A 318 -111.81 -103.49 64.29
C GLU A 318 -110.90 -103.83 63.10
N GLU A 319 -111.45 -104.37 62.00
CA GLU A 319 -110.71 -104.56 60.74
C GLU A 319 -110.17 -103.24 60.14
N LEU A 320 -110.99 -102.18 60.11
CA LEU A 320 -110.59 -100.87 59.57
C LEU A 320 -109.60 -100.11 60.47
N GLU A 321 -109.60 -100.36 61.78
CA GLU A 321 -108.60 -99.84 62.71
C GLU A 321 -107.25 -100.54 62.55
N ASP A 322 -107.23 -101.87 62.37
CA ASP A 322 -106.00 -102.61 62.09
C ASP A 322 -105.41 -102.28 60.71
N GLU A 323 -106.25 -102.09 59.67
CA GLU A 323 -105.80 -101.54 58.38
C GLU A 323 -105.24 -100.11 58.52
N ASN A 324 -105.88 -99.25 59.35
CA ASN A 324 -105.34 -97.92 59.63
C ASN A 324 -103.97 -98.00 60.33
N LEU A 325 -103.81 -98.92 61.28
CA LEU A 325 -102.55 -99.12 61.99
C LEU A 325 -101.47 -99.74 61.09
N ALA A 326 -101.83 -100.60 60.13
CA ALA A 326 -100.93 -101.10 59.11
C ALA A 326 -100.47 -99.97 58.17
N LEU A 327 -101.40 -99.22 57.57
CA LEU A 327 -101.10 -98.10 56.66
C LEU A 327 -100.32 -96.98 57.36
N ARG A 328 -100.58 -96.71 58.65
CA ARG A 328 -99.79 -95.75 59.43
C ARG A 328 -98.36 -96.25 59.69
N ARG A 329 -98.16 -97.55 59.97
CA ARG A 329 -96.81 -98.14 60.11
C ARG A 329 -96.05 -98.11 58.78
N GLU A 330 -96.72 -98.36 57.66
CA GLU A 330 -96.11 -98.30 56.34
C GLU A 330 -95.77 -96.85 55.93
N ALA A 331 -96.68 -95.90 56.16
CA ALA A 331 -96.41 -94.47 55.95
C ALA A 331 -95.27 -93.95 56.85
N GLN A 332 -95.21 -94.40 58.11
CA GLN A 332 -94.11 -94.10 59.03
C GLN A 332 -92.79 -94.67 58.49
N ALA A 333 -92.76 -95.94 58.08
CA ALA A 333 -91.56 -96.56 57.49
C ALA A 333 -91.13 -95.89 56.17
N GLN A 334 -92.06 -95.39 55.36
CA GLN A 334 -91.75 -94.60 54.16
C GLN A 334 -91.19 -93.21 54.52
N LEU A 335 -91.67 -92.56 55.58
CA LEU A 335 -91.10 -91.31 56.10
C LEU A 335 -89.70 -91.53 56.69
N ASP A 336 -89.51 -92.60 57.47
CA ASP A 336 -88.21 -92.96 58.06
C ASP A 336 -87.19 -93.34 56.97
N ALA A 337 -87.60 -94.04 55.91
CA ALA A 337 -86.77 -94.32 54.74
C ALA A 337 -86.44 -93.06 53.92
N LEU A 338 -87.37 -92.09 53.81
CA LEU A 338 -87.11 -90.79 53.19
C LEU A 338 -86.23 -89.88 54.07
N ALA A 339 -86.25 -90.05 55.38
CA ALA A 339 -85.31 -89.41 56.29
C ALA A 339 -83.90 -90.00 56.12
N GLN A 340 -83.76 -91.33 56.10
CA GLN A 340 -82.49 -92.02 55.83
C GLN A 340 -81.91 -91.65 54.45
N LEU A 341 -82.73 -91.67 53.39
CA LEU A 341 -82.33 -91.16 52.06
C LEU A 341 -82.12 -89.64 52.01
N GLY A 342 -82.54 -88.91 53.04
CA GLY A 342 -82.21 -87.50 53.25
C GLY A 342 -80.83 -87.33 53.87
N GLU A 343 -80.58 -88.08 54.96
CA GLU A 343 -79.30 -88.16 55.69
C GLU A 343 -78.19 -88.67 54.76
N GLU A 344 -78.32 -89.85 54.14
CA GLU A 344 -77.35 -90.39 53.16
C GLU A 344 -77.03 -89.40 52.02
N ARG A 345 -78.02 -88.59 51.62
CA ARG A 345 -77.91 -87.60 50.54
C ARG A 345 -77.23 -86.32 51.00
N ASP A 346 -77.36 -85.95 52.27
CA ASP A 346 -76.67 -84.81 52.88
C ASP A 346 -75.26 -85.19 53.36
N ASP A 347 -75.05 -86.40 53.90
CA ASP A 347 -73.72 -87.01 54.09
C ASP A 347 -72.94 -87.02 52.77
N ALA A 348 -73.54 -87.53 51.69
CA ALA A 348 -72.90 -87.54 50.37
C ALA A 348 -72.67 -86.13 49.76
N ARG A 349 -73.36 -85.09 50.26
CA ARG A 349 -73.06 -83.68 49.94
C ARG A 349 -71.90 -83.17 50.77
N GLU A 350 -71.87 -83.46 52.07
CA GLU A 350 -70.75 -83.09 52.95
C GLU A 350 -69.45 -83.79 52.52
N GLU A 351 -69.49 -85.07 52.11
CA GLU A 351 -68.36 -85.75 51.48
C GLU A 351 -67.95 -85.08 50.15
N LEU A 352 -68.91 -84.71 49.29
CA LEU A 352 -68.62 -84.01 48.03
C LEU A 352 -67.99 -82.64 48.25
N ASP A 353 -68.49 -81.86 49.21
CA ASP A 353 -67.99 -80.52 49.52
C ASP A 353 -66.70 -80.55 50.33
N ALA A 354 -66.49 -81.55 51.20
CA ALA A 354 -65.19 -81.84 51.81
C ALA A 354 -64.16 -82.26 50.75
N MET A 355 -64.53 -83.10 49.78
CA MET A 355 -63.65 -83.50 48.68
C MET A 355 -63.37 -82.34 47.70
N ARG A 356 -64.35 -81.49 47.41
CA ARG A 356 -64.16 -80.23 46.66
C ARG A 356 -63.21 -79.30 47.41
N LEU A 357 -63.43 -79.06 48.70
CA LEU A 357 -62.58 -78.20 49.51
C LEU A 357 -61.16 -78.76 49.64
N ALA A 358 -61.01 -80.09 49.78
CA ALA A 358 -59.70 -80.75 49.78
C ALA A 358 -58.99 -80.64 48.43
N HIS A 359 -59.71 -80.80 47.32
CA HIS A 359 -59.18 -80.64 45.96
C HIS A 359 -58.79 -79.18 45.67
N GLU A 360 -59.63 -78.22 46.07
CA GLU A 360 -59.39 -76.80 45.91
C GLU A 360 -58.25 -76.29 46.82
N GLN A 361 -58.12 -76.84 48.03
CA GLN A 361 -56.94 -76.63 48.88
C GLN A 361 -55.68 -77.30 48.30
N LEU A 362 -55.78 -78.45 47.63
CA LEU A 362 -54.64 -79.07 46.93
C LEU A 362 -54.21 -78.23 45.73
N ILE A 363 -55.15 -77.72 44.94
CA ILE A 363 -54.91 -76.76 43.86
C ILE A 363 -54.22 -75.52 44.43
N ARG A 364 -54.81 -74.83 45.42
CA ARG A 364 -54.19 -73.65 46.04
C ARG A 364 -52.81 -73.93 46.65
N ARG A 365 -52.57 -75.11 47.23
CA ARG A 365 -51.23 -75.51 47.75
C ARG A 365 -50.22 -75.79 46.63
N HIS A 366 -50.64 -76.39 45.51
CA HIS A 366 -49.79 -76.60 44.35
C HIS A 366 -49.51 -75.31 43.59
N GLU A 367 -50.50 -74.45 43.43
CA GLU A 367 -50.38 -73.11 42.83
C GLU A 367 -49.49 -72.23 43.71
N ALA A 368 -49.75 -72.10 45.01
CA ALA A 368 -48.88 -71.37 45.93
C ALA A 368 -47.47 -71.95 45.95
N SER A 369 -47.28 -73.27 46.03
CA SER A 369 -45.94 -73.88 45.99
C SER A 369 -45.25 -73.80 44.63
N LEU A 370 -45.95 -73.50 43.53
CA LEU A 370 -45.35 -73.19 42.23
C LEU A 370 -45.07 -71.69 42.11
N GLN A 371 -45.95 -70.83 42.60
CA GLN A 371 -45.82 -69.38 42.65
C GLN A 371 -44.70 -68.96 43.60
N GLU A 372 -44.59 -69.50 44.82
CA GLU A 372 -43.47 -69.25 45.72
C GLU A 372 -42.14 -69.70 45.11
N ARG A 373 -42.09 -70.84 44.42
CA ARG A 373 -40.83 -71.34 43.80
C ARG A 373 -40.47 -70.63 42.51
N SER A 374 -41.45 -70.14 41.74
CA SER A 374 -41.22 -69.35 40.54
C SER A 374 -40.93 -67.91 40.88
N ALA A 375 -41.70 -67.28 41.77
CA ALA A 375 -41.43 -65.94 42.29
C ALA A 375 -40.11 -65.89 43.07
N SER A 376 -39.81 -66.83 43.98
CA SER A 376 -38.52 -66.78 44.70
C SER A 376 -37.31 -67.05 43.79
N ARG A 377 -37.48 -67.73 42.65
CA ARG A 377 -36.40 -67.88 41.64
C ARG A 377 -36.32 -66.70 40.69
N LEU A 378 -37.46 -66.21 40.22
CA LEU A 378 -37.55 -65.06 39.33
C LEU A 378 -37.07 -63.82 40.09
N GLN A 379 -37.61 -63.54 41.27
CA GLN A 379 -37.09 -62.50 42.16
C GLN A 379 -35.63 -62.71 42.50
N PHE A 380 -35.11 -63.92 42.79
CA PHE A 380 -33.68 -64.08 43.09
C PHE A 380 -32.77 -63.87 41.88
N GLU A 381 -33.14 -64.33 40.67
CA GLU A 381 -32.37 -64.09 39.45
C GLU A 381 -32.54 -62.64 38.97
N ASP A 382 -33.71 -62.01 39.14
CA ASP A 382 -33.94 -60.58 38.88
C ASP A 382 -33.14 -59.73 39.88
N ASP A 383 -33.22 -59.99 41.21
CA ASP A 383 -32.39 -59.38 42.26
C ASP A 383 -30.87 -59.54 42.00
N LYS A 384 -30.49 -60.60 41.30
CA LYS A 384 -29.11 -60.92 40.96
C LYS A 384 -28.69 -60.27 39.65
N LEU A 385 -29.55 -60.21 38.64
CA LEU A 385 -29.32 -59.50 37.38
C LEU A 385 -29.36 -57.97 37.59
N GLU A 386 -30.22 -57.48 38.48
CA GLU A 386 -30.21 -56.08 38.93
C GLU A 386 -28.93 -55.77 39.72
N ARG A 387 -28.46 -56.66 40.60
CA ARG A 387 -27.16 -56.46 41.27
C ARG A 387 -25.98 -56.59 40.34
N GLU A 388 -25.97 -57.54 39.41
CA GLU A 388 -24.92 -57.69 38.40
C GLU A 388 -24.92 -56.47 37.46
N ALA A 389 -26.08 -55.98 37.02
CA ALA A 389 -26.19 -54.75 36.23
C ALA A 389 -25.79 -53.49 37.03
N LEU A 390 -26.17 -53.37 38.31
CA LEU A 390 -25.75 -52.26 39.16
C LEU A 390 -24.26 -52.32 39.52
N GLU A 391 -23.67 -53.51 39.65
CA GLU A 391 -22.22 -53.68 39.81
C GLU A 391 -21.48 -53.39 38.50
N GLU A 392 -22.01 -53.80 37.34
CA GLU A 392 -21.48 -53.40 36.03
C GLU A 392 -21.60 -51.89 35.78
N ASP A 393 -22.71 -51.24 36.15
CA ASP A 393 -22.87 -49.79 36.06
C ASP A 393 -21.96 -49.06 37.05
N VAL A 394 -21.82 -49.53 38.29
CA VAL A 394 -20.88 -48.97 39.27
C VAL A 394 -19.44 -49.15 38.82
N ASN A 395 -19.08 -50.28 38.20
CA ASN A 395 -17.75 -50.49 37.64
C ASN A 395 -17.54 -49.65 36.38
N ALA A 396 -18.52 -49.53 35.50
CA ALA A 396 -18.47 -48.64 34.34
C ALA A 396 -18.41 -47.16 34.76
N LEU A 397 -19.01 -46.77 35.89
CA LEU A 397 -18.89 -45.43 36.47
C LEU A 397 -17.51 -45.23 37.14
N ARG A 398 -16.92 -46.25 37.76
CA ARG A 398 -15.52 -46.23 38.25
C ARG A 398 -14.51 -46.13 37.11
N ASP A 399 -14.74 -46.86 36.02
CA ASP A 399 -13.88 -46.84 34.83
C ASP A 399 -14.02 -45.52 34.07
N LYS A 400 -15.25 -44.98 33.96
CA LYS A 400 -15.46 -43.60 33.47
C LYS A 400 -14.78 -42.57 34.38
N LEU A 401 -14.88 -42.71 35.70
CA LEU A 401 -14.27 -41.79 36.66
C LEU A 401 -12.73 -41.84 36.61
N THR A 402 -12.13 -43.03 36.54
CA THR A 402 -10.67 -43.17 36.39
C THR A 402 -10.21 -42.70 35.01
N ALA A 403 -10.96 -42.97 33.93
CA ALA A 403 -10.68 -42.39 32.61
C ALA A 403 -10.76 -40.86 32.61
N THR A 404 -11.80 -40.25 33.22
CA THR A 404 -11.89 -38.78 33.33
C THR A 404 -10.80 -38.20 34.23
N ASN A 405 -10.37 -38.90 35.28
CA ASN A 405 -9.26 -38.46 36.11
C ASN A 405 -7.93 -38.54 35.36
N ILE A 406 -7.67 -39.60 34.59
CA ILE A 406 -6.48 -39.73 33.74
C ILE A 406 -6.49 -38.69 32.61
N GLU A 407 -7.65 -38.40 32.01
CA GLU A 407 -7.81 -37.31 31.06
C GLU A 407 -7.60 -35.92 31.69
N MET A 408 -8.06 -35.70 32.92
CA MET A 408 -7.82 -34.47 33.68
C MET A 408 -6.34 -34.33 34.05
N GLU A 409 -5.69 -35.39 34.54
CA GLU A 409 -4.25 -35.41 34.80
C GLU A 409 -3.42 -35.21 33.53
N SER A 410 -3.85 -35.76 32.38
CA SER A 410 -3.23 -35.49 31.08
C SER A 410 -3.35 -34.01 30.73
N ARG A 411 -4.57 -33.45 30.76
CA ARG A 411 -4.81 -32.02 30.46
C ARG A 411 -4.14 -31.07 31.44
N GLU A 412 -4.04 -31.41 32.73
CA GLU A 412 -3.28 -30.65 33.72
C GLU A 412 -1.78 -30.69 33.43
N ASN A 413 -1.23 -31.83 32.99
CA ASN A 413 0.19 -31.93 32.63
C ASN A 413 0.48 -31.26 31.29
N GLU A 414 -0.40 -31.37 30.30
CA GLU A 414 -0.37 -30.59 29.05
C GLU A 414 -0.42 -29.09 29.35
N PHE A 415 -1.31 -28.64 30.24
CA PHE A 415 -1.41 -27.24 30.65
C PHE A 415 -0.18 -26.78 31.43
N ARG A 416 0.40 -27.61 32.31
CA ARG A 416 1.68 -27.31 32.99
C ARG A 416 2.85 -27.19 32.02
N VAL A 417 2.88 -28.02 30.96
CA VAL A 417 3.90 -27.95 29.89
C VAL A 417 3.70 -26.67 29.08
N LEU A 418 2.48 -26.38 28.61
CA LEU A 418 2.16 -25.15 27.87
C LEU A 418 2.39 -23.88 28.71
N GLU A 419 2.13 -23.90 30.02
CA GLU A 419 2.50 -22.80 30.91
C GLU A 419 4.02 -22.66 31.07
N ALA A 420 4.79 -23.76 31.06
CA ALA A 420 6.24 -23.73 31.17
C ALA A 420 6.91 -23.26 29.86
N GLU A 421 6.37 -23.71 28.72
CA GLU A 421 6.74 -23.25 27.38
C GLU A 421 6.41 -21.77 27.22
N LEU A 422 5.19 -21.33 27.58
CA LEU A 422 4.82 -19.91 27.53
C LEU A 422 5.67 -19.04 28.48
N ARG A 423 6.08 -19.56 29.64
CA ARG A 423 7.04 -18.86 30.52
C ARG A 423 8.43 -18.77 29.90
N ALA A 424 8.90 -19.83 29.25
CA ALA A 424 10.18 -19.82 28.53
C ALA A 424 10.15 -18.86 27.32
N ASP A 425 9.11 -18.91 26.48
CA ASP A 425 8.90 -17.97 25.37
C ASP A 425 8.87 -16.51 25.84
N MET A 426 8.24 -16.26 27.00
CA MET A 426 8.21 -14.94 27.62
C MET A 426 9.59 -14.54 28.15
N ASP A 427 10.29 -15.39 28.90
CA ASP A 427 11.63 -15.14 29.44
C ASP A 427 12.67 -14.93 28.31
N GLU A 428 12.57 -15.68 27.21
CA GLU A 428 13.39 -15.51 26.00
C GLU A 428 13.08 -14.17 25.32
N ARG A 429 11.80 -13.81 25.11
CA ARG A 429 11.43 -12.49 24.55
C ARG A 429 11.90 -11.34 25.44
N ASP A 430 11.78 -11.49 26.75
CA ASP A 430 12.24 -10.52 27.74
C ASP A 430 13.79 -10.42 27.76
N ALA A 431 14.50 -11.50 27.43
CA ALA A 431 15.96 -11.49 27.24
C ALA A 431 16.37 -10.83 25.92
N GLU A 432 15.68 -11.13 24.81
CA GLU A 432 15.84 -10.45 23.51
C GLU A 432 15.62 -8.94 23.67
N TRP A 433 14.52 -8.52 24.30
CA TRP A 433 14.22 -7.10 24.53
C TRP A 433 15.26 -6.42 25.42
N ARG A 434 15.81 -7.11 26.43
CA ARG A 434 16.94 -6.58 27.22
C ARG A 434 18.22 -6.46 26.40
N GLN A 435 18.49 -7.40 25.48
CA GLN A 435 19.62 -7.29 24.57
C GLN A 435 19.43 -6.14 23.58
N GLU A 436 18.28 -6.03 22.92
CA GLU A 436 17.99 -4.93 21.99
C GLU A 436 18.09 -3.57 22.67
N MET A 437 17.55 -3.43 23.89
CA MET A 437 17.67 -2.19 24.68
C MET A 437 19.12 -1.92 25.13
N ALA A 438 19.93 -2.93 25.42
CA ALA A 438 21.34 -2.77 25.72
C ALA A 438 22.18 -2.39 24.47
N GLU A 439 21.88 -2.98 23.31
CA GLU A 439 22.50 -2.61 22.04
C GLU A 439 22.11 -1.19 21.60
N LEU A 440 20.84 -0.79 21.79
CA LEU A 440 20.39 0.59 21.59
C LEU A 440 21.06 1.55 22.58
N GLY A 441 21.25 1.14 23.85
CA GLY A 441 22.03 1.87 24.83
C GLY A 441 23.47 2.11 24.36
N SER A 442 24.18 1.04 23.98
CA SER A 442 25.55 1.11 23.43
C SER A 442 25.64 2.02 22.20
N ARG A 443 24.68 1.93 21.27
CA ARG A 443 24.61 2.81 20.09
C ARG A 443 24.35 4.28 20.46
N VAL A 444 23.60 4.54 21.53
CA VAL A 444 23.37 5.90 22.04
C VAL A 444 24.61 6.44 22.75
N GLU A 445 25.33 5.62 23.52
CA GLU A 445 26.60 5.97 24.15
C GLU A 445 27.69 6.25 23.09
N GLU A 446 27.84 5.39 22.09
CA GLU A 446 28.73 5.61 20.92
C GLU A 446 28.43 6.93 20.19
N MET A 447 27.14 7.26 20.02
CA MET A 447 26.72 8.52 19.39
C MET A 447 26.92 9.74 20.30
N GLN A 448 26.82 9.59 21.62
CA GLN A 448 27.13 10.65 22.59
C GLN A 448 28.64 10.92 22.65
N ASP A 449 29.48 9.89 22.67
CA ASP A 449 30.93 10.01 22.59
C ASP A 449 31.37 10.63 21.25
N ALA A 450 30.75 10.23 20.14
CA ALA A 450 31.00 10.85 18.84
C ALA A 450 30.58 12.33 18.80
N LEU A 451 29.45 12.70 19.42
CA LEU A 451 29.04 14.09 19.57
C LEU A 451 30.01 14.88 20.44
N ALA A 452 30.44 14.34 21.58
CA ALA A 452 31.42 14.97 22.47
C ALA A 452 32.77 15.21 21.77
N GLN A 453 33.23 14.25 20.96
CA GLN A 453 34.43 14.41 20.11
C GLN A 453 34.25 15.52 19.06
N ARG A 454 33.08 15.61 18.40
CA ARG A 454 32.78 16.71 17.47
C ARG A 454 32.66 18.06 18.18
N GLU A 455 32.14 18.11 19.40
CA GLU A 455 32.11 19.34 20.19
C GLU A 455 33.52 19.80 20.58
N GLU A 456 34.44 18.88 20.89
CA GLU A 456 35.85 19.20 21.12
C GLU A 456 36.54 19.69 19.83
N GLU A 457 36.39 19.00 18.70
CA GLU A 457 36.90 19.46 17.40
C GLU A 457 36.38 20.88 17.05
N ILE A 458 35.10 21.14 17.28
CA ILE A 458 34.49 22.47 17.07
C ILE A 458 35.05 23.50 18.06
N ARG A 459 35.42 23.10 19.28
CA ARG A 459 36.02 23.98 20.30
C ARG A 459 37.47 24.32 19.95
N GLU A 460 38.27 23.34 19.52
CA GLU A 460 39.60 23.56 18.95
C GLU A 460 39.54 24.45 17.71
N LEU A 461 38.62 24.20 16.79
CA LEU A 461 38.46 25.01 15.58
C LEU A 461 38.01 26.44 15.89
N ARG A 462 37.17 26.66 16.90
CA ARG A 462 36.82 28.01 17.39
C ARG A 462 38.05 28.73 17.93
N LEU A 463 38.83 28.09 18.81
CA LEU A 463 40.07 28.65 19.35
C LEU A 463 41.06 28.98 18.22
N ARG A 464 41.23 28.09 17.23
CA ARG A 464 42.09 28.32 16.07
C ARG A 464 41.63 29.46 15.15
N ASN A 465 40.33 29.69 15.03
CA ASN A 465 39.83 30.86 14.31
C ASN A 465 40.07 32.13 15.13
N GLN A 466 39.90 32.09 16.45
CA GLN A 466 40.24 33.23 17.32
C GLN A 466 41.74 33.57 17.27
N ASP A 467 42.65 32.58 17.32
CA ASP A 467 44.10 32.78 17.13
C ASP A 467 44.41 33.46 15.77
N LEU A 468 43.66 33.10 14.71
CA LEU A 468 43.81 33.67 13.37
C LEU A 468 43.18 35.07 13.25
N GLU A 469 42.07 35.33 13.94
CA GLU A 469 41.42 36.64 14.03
C GLU A 469 42.31 37.62 14.80
N ASP A 470 42.83 37.24 15.98
CA ASP A 470 43.77 38.02 16.78
C ASP A 470 45.07 38.31 16.00
N ASN A 471 45.62 37.32 15.29
CA ASN A 471 46.77 37.54 14.40
C ASN A 471 46.43 38.43 13.19
N THR A 472 45.19 38.39 12.67
CA THR A 472 44.74 39.26 11.58
C THR A 472 44.55 40.69 12.07
N HIS A 473 44.03 40.89 13.29
CA HIS A 473 44.00 42.18 13.97
C HIS A 473 45.40 42.72 14.21
N HIS A 474 46.33 41.91 14.72
CA HIS A 474 47.71 42.35 14.92
C HIS A 474 48.42 42.75 13.62
N LEU A 475 48.17 42.02 12.51
CA LEU A 475 48.63 42.42 11.18
C LEU A 475 47.92 43.68 10.64
N HIS A 476 46.67 43.92 11.03
CA HIS A 476 45.96 45.16 10.72
C HIS A 476 46.58 46.35 11.46
N ASP A 477 46.83 46.24 12.77
CA ASP A 477 47.50 47.26 13.58
C ASP A 477 48.90 47.60 13.04
N GLN A 478 49.66 46.58 12.60
CA GLN A 478 50.96 46.78 11.93
C GLN A 478 50.81 47.53 10.60
N VAL A 479 49.74 47.29 9.85
CA VAL A 479 49.45 47.99 8.59
C VAL A 479 48.96 49.41 8.83
N GLU A 480 48.09 49.65 9.81
CA GLU A 480 47.64 50.99 10.20
C GLU A 480 48.80 51.84 10.73
N THR A 481 49.67 51.29 11.58
CA THR A 481 50.86 52.01 12.06
C THR A 481 51.88 52.28 10.95
N ALA A 482 52.03 51.38 9.98
CA ALA A 482 52.83 51.63 8.78
C ALA A 482 52.21 52.72 7.88
N PHE A 483 50.88 52.73 7.70
CA PHE A 483 50.18 53.79 6.98
C PHE A 483 50.31 55.13 7.69
N ALA A 484 50.12 55.20 9.01
CA ALA A 484 50.30 56.40 9.82
C ALA A 484 51.74 56.94 9.70
N HIS A 485 52.75 56.06 9.66
CA HIS A 485 54.13 56.47 9.43
C HIS A 485 54.32 57.07 8.02
N VAL A 486 53.82 56.42 6.97
CA VAL A 486 53.87 56.95 5.59
C VAL A 486 53.06 58.26 5.45
N GLU A 487 51.96 58.43 6.20
CA GLU A 487 51.25 59.70 6.24
C GLU A 487 52.04 60.79 6.97
N THR A 488 52.78 60.48 8.05
CA THR A 488 53.72 61.44 8.65
C THR A 488 54.83 61.83 7.68
N GLU A 489 55.51 60.87 7.04
CA GLU A 489 56.54 61.17 6.03
C GLU A 489 55.98 62.01 4.87
N ARG A 490 54.77 61.70 4.38
CA ARG A 490 54.08 62.49 3.35
C ARG A 490 53.79 63.92 3.83
N ASN A 491 53.37 64.09 5.08
CA ASN A 491 53.05 65.41 5.64
C ASN A 491 54.32 66.22 5.90
N ASP A 492 55.40 65.59 6.33
CA ASP A 492 56.71 66.22 6.49
C ASP A 492 57.28 66.64 5.13
N LEU A 493 57.19 65.79 4.10
CA LEU A 493 57.56 66.13 2.72
C LEU A 493 56.66 67.21 2.09
N LEU A 494 55.39 67.28 2.49
CA LEU A 494 54.51 68.40 2.11
C LEU A 494 54.92 69.69 2.80
N ALA A 495 55.30 69.66 4.08
CA ALA A 495 55.83 70.82 4.78
C ALA A 495 57.20 71.25 4.23
N GLU A 496 58.10 70.34 3.89
CA GLU A 496 59.35 70.66 3.16
C GLU A 496 59.04 71.29 1.80
N LYS A 497 58.06 70.76 1.06
CA LYS A 497 57.61 71.34 -0.21
C LYS A 497 57.01 72.73 -0.03
N GLU A 498 56.16 72.96 0.97
CA GLU A 498 55.56 74.27 1.25
C GLU A 498 56.62 75.29 1.69
N ASN A 499 57.62 74.88 2.48
CA ASN A 499 58.77 75.72 2.81
C ASN A 499 59.63 76.03 1.58
N LEU A 500 59.90 75.05 0.71
CA LEU A 500 60.62 75.25 -0.55
C LEU A 500 59.83 76.11 -1.54
N GLU A 501 58.51 76.01 -1.56
CA GLU A 501 57.64 76.90 -2.36
C GLU A 501 57.61 78.31 -1.77
N ALA A 502 57.64 78.49 -0.44
CA ALA A 502 57.77 79.80 0.20
C ALA A 502 59.17 80.43 -0.04
N ASP A 503 60.24 79.63 0.01
CA ASP A 503 61.60 80.06 -0.35
C ASP A 503 61.69 80.42 -1.85
N LEU A 504 61.02 79.65 -2.72
CA LEU A 504 60.90 79.97 -4.15
C LEU A 504 60.01 81.20 -4.39
N GLU A 505 58.95 81.43 -3.62
CA GLU A 505 58.15 82.67 -3.69
C GLU A 505 58.95 83.88 -3.20
N ALA A 506 59.75 83.74 -2.14
CA ALA A 506 60.66 84.78 -1.67
C ALA A 506 61.76 85.07 -2.71
N ALA A 507 62.37 84.03 -3.29
CA ALA A 507 63.35 84.16 -4.38
C ALA A 507 62.71 84.76 -5.65
N ASN A 508 61.48 84.37 -6.00
CA ASN A 508 60.73 84.95 -7.12
C ASN A 508 60.31 86.39 -6.84
N ALA A 509 60.02 86.78 -5.60
CA ALA A 509 59.78 88.15 -5.20
C ALA A 509 61.07 89.00 -5.27
N GLU A 510 62.22 88.44 -4.92
CA GLU A 510 63.52 89.11 -5.14
C GLU A 510 63.84 89.20 -6.64
N ILE A 511 63.64 88.13 -7.42
CA ILE A 511 63.76 88.13 -8.88
C ILE A 511 62.77 89.12 -9.52
N ALA A 512 61.59 89.36 -8.96
CA ALA A 512 60.66 90.39 -9.42
C ALA A 512 61.08 91.82 -8.99
N ALA A 513 61.79 91.97 -7.87
CA ALA A 513 62.36 93.25 -7.43
C ALA A 513 63.66 93.62 -8.18
N GLN A 514 64.47 92.63 -8.56
CA GLN A 514 65.55 92.76 -9.53
C GLN A 514 64.95 92.96 -10.94
N GLY A 515 63.90 92.19 -11.27
CA GLY A 515 63.12 92.25 -12.49
C GLY A 515 62.50 93.62 -12.75
N LYS A 516 62.02 94.34 -11.73
CA LYS A 516 61.59 95.74 -11.89
C LYS A 516 62.73 96.68 -12.27
N ARG A 517 63.92 96.52 -11.69
CA ARG A 517 65.10 97.31 -12.08
C ARG A 517 65.61 96.96 -13.47
N VAL A 518 65.39 95.72 -13.91
CA VAL A 518 65.64 95.26 -15.27
C VAL A 518 64.58 95.84 -16.22
N TYR A 519 63.30 95.82 -15.86
CA TYR A 519 62.19 96.41 -16.62
C TYR A 519 62.35 97.94 -16.77
N GLU A 520 62.82 98.65 -15.74
CA GLU A 520 63.17 100.08 -15.82
C GLU A 520 64.34 100.38 -16.79
N LEU A 521 65.10 99.35 -17.21
CA LEU A 521 66.19 99.43 -18.21
C LEU A 521 65.79 98.81 -19.55
N GLU A 522 64.86 97.85 -19.57
CA GLU A 522 64.32 97.19 -20.75
C GLU A 522 63.17 97.98 -21.38
N GLU A 523 62.33 98.67 -20.60
CA GLU A 523 61.33 99.64 -21.12
C GLU A 523 62.03 100.76 -21.92
N ALA A 524 63.27 101.12 -21.57
CA ALA A 524 64.10 102.05 -22.31
C ALA A 524 64.71 101.47 -23.61
N LEU A 525 64.54 100.17 -23.88
CA LEU A 525 65.13 99.43 -25.00
C LEU A 525 64.05 98.77 -25.91
N GLU A 526 63.06 98.11 -25.32
CA GLU A 526 61.95 97.43 -26.01
C GLU A 526 61.01 98.41 -26.72
N VAL A 527 60.79 99.61 -26.16
CA VAL A 527 60.03 100.69 -26.82
C VAL A 527 60.64 101.09 -28.18
N ALA A 528 61.93 100.79 -28.40
CA ALA A 528 62.60 101.01 -29.67
C ALA A 528 62.67 99.77 -30.60
N GLN A 529 62.23 98.58 -30.17
CA GLN A 529 62.44 97.33 -30.92
C GLN A 529 61.22 96.39 -31.03
N ALA A 530 60.34 96.31 -30.02
CA ALA A 530 59.15 95.44 -30.07
C ALA A 530 58.07 95.93 -31.06
N ALA A 531 58.03 97.23 -31.34
CA ALA A 531 56.95 97.88 -32.09
C ALA A 531 56.78 97.44 -33.57
N GLU A 532 57.75 96.72 -34.16
CA GLU A 532 57.68 96.28 -35.57
C GLU A 532 57.52 94.76 -35.75
N ALA A 533 57.81 93.95 -34.72
CA ALA A 533 57.90 92.48 -34.84
C ALA A 533 56.61 91.74 -34.45
N ASP A 534 56.14 91.91 -33.21
CA ASP A 534 55.26 90.93 -32.56
C ASP A 534 53.82 90.93 -33.10
N ALA A 535 53.37 92.07 -33.63
CA ALA A 535 52.02 92.29 -34.20
C ALA A 535 51.66 91.39 -35.41
N ARG A 536 52.57 90.50 -35.84
CA ARG A 536 52.35 89.50 -36.89
C ARG A 536 52.17 88.07 -36.40
N GLN A 537 52.67 87.71 -35.21
CA GLN A 537 52.86 86.30 -34.84
C GLN A 537 51.85 85.78 -33.80
N GLU A 538 51.31 86.66 -32.95
CA GLU A 538 50.29 86.29 -31.93
C GLU A 538 49.00 85.73 -32.57
N ARG A 539 48.57 86.33 -33.70
CA ARG A 539 47.28 86.07 -34.36
C ARG A 539 47.10 84.66 -34.93
N GLU A 540 48.17 83.89 -35.11
CA GLU A 540 48.07 82.49 -35.57
C GLU A 540 47.94 81.48 -34.41
N VAL A 541 48.36 81.86 -33.19
CA VAL A 541 48.35 80.97 -32.01
C VAL A 541 46.98 80.97 -31.33
N GLU A 542 46.37 82.15 -31.14
CA GLU A 542 45.06 82.30 -30.48
C GLU A 542 43.97 81.43 -31.14
N VAL A 543 43.95 81.39 -32.48
CA VAL A 543 42.96 80.63 -33.27
C VAL A 543 43.00 79.13 -32.96
N GLN A 544 44.20 78.57 -32.69
CA GLN A 544 44.39 77.14 -32.42
C GLN A 544 43.96 76.79 -30.98
N VAL A 545 44.28 77.65 -30.01
CA VAL A 545 43.87 77.47 -28.60
C VAL A 545 42.35 77.56 -28.46
N VAL A 546 41.71 78.52 -29.14
CA VAL A 546 40.24 78.70 -29.12
C VAL A 546 39.49 77.53 -29.77
N ALA A 547 40.12 76.77 -30.68
CA ALA A 547 39.55 75.51 -31.19
C ALA A 547 39.61 74.40 -30.12
N ALA A 548 40.81 74.11 -29.59
CA ALA A 548 41.02 73.03 -28.62
C ALA A 548 40.23 73.19 -27.30
N LEU A 549 39.85 74.42 -26.92
CA LEU A 549 38.97 74.69 -25.77
C LEU A 549 37.48 74.48 -26.08
N LYS A 550 37.04 74.60 -27.34
CA LYS A 550 35.65 74.33 -27.74
C LYS A 550 35.33 72.84 -27.77
N ASP A 551 36.27 72.03 -28.25
CA ASP A 551 36.10 70.58 -28.33
C ASP A 551 35.98 69.97 -26.92
N LYS A 552 36.90 70.31 -26.00
CA LYS A 552 36.81 69.91 -24.59
C LYS A 552 35.54 70.38 -23.88
N LEU A 553 34.99 71.53 -24.28
CA LEU A 553 33.73 72.07 -23.78
C LEU A 553 32.49 71.38 -24.40
N ALA A 554 32.64 70.67 -25.52
CA ALA A 554 31.63 69.76 -26.05
C ALA A 554 31.68 68.42 -25.31
N ASP A 555 32.87 67.82 -25.20
CA ASP A 555 33.11 66.55 -24.48
C ASP A 555 32.52 66.61 -23.06
N ALA A 556 32.88 67.63 -22.28
CA ALA A 556 32.39 67.81 -20.91
C ALA A 556 30.86 68.01 -20.83
N LYS A 557 30.20 68.51 -21.89
CA LYS A 557 28.73 68.62 -21.94
C LYS A 557 28.07 67.29 -22.28
N ASP A 558 28.69 66.46 -23.09
CA ASP A 558 28.19 65.12 -23.41
C ASP A 558 28.44 64.14 -22.26
N GLU A 559 29.54 64.27 -21.51
CA GLU A 559 29.72 63.60 -20.21
C GLU A 559 28.63 64.03 -19.20
N LEU A 560 28.35 65.34 -19.08
CA LEU A 560 27.29 65.83 -18.19
C LEU A 560 25.90 65.31 -18.59
N ARG A 561 25.61 65.19 -19.90
CA ARG A 561 24.37 64.59 -20.42
C ARG A 561 24.29 63.09 -20.14
N ALA A 562 25.39 62.35 -20.33
CA ALA A 562 25.45 60.93 -20.01
C ALA A 562 25.25 60.68 -18.51
N LEU A 563 25.81 61.53 -17.65
CA LEU A 563 25.55 61.51 -16.21
C LEU A 563 24.06 61.75 -15.90
N HIS A 564 23.44 62.83 -16.42
CA HIS A 564 22.01 63.08 -16.22
C HIS A 564 21.11 61.93 -16.72
N ALA A 565 21.45 61.31 -17.86
CA ALA A 565 20.73 60.14 -18.36
C ALA A 565 20.85 58.94 -17.41
N SER A 566 22.03 58.71 -16.83
CA SER A 566 22.23 57.66 -15.83
C SER A 566 21.50 57.93 -14.51
N TYR A 567 21.43 59.19 -14.04
CA TYR A 567 20.62 59.56 -12.88
C TYR A 567 19.12 59.34 -13.13
N ALA A 568 18.58 59.80 -14.27
CA ALA A 568 17.17 59.59 -14.62
C ALA A 568 16.79 58.10 -14.74
N GLU A 569 17.73 57.25 -15.19
CA GLU A 569 17.53 55.79 -15.23
C GLU A 569 17.58 55.18 -13.82
N ILE A 570 18.47 55.65 -12.93
CA ILE A 570 18.49 55.24 -11.51
C ILE A 570 17.21 55.67 -10.78
N GLU A 571 16.71 56.88 -11.02
CA GLU A 571 15.42 57.35 -10.49
C GLU A 571 14.25 56.48 -10.99
N ARG A 572 14.27 56.09 -12.27
CA ARG A 572 13.29 55.16 -12.85
C ARG A 572 13.35 53.77 -12.22
N GLN A 573 14.55 53.28 -11.93
CA GLN A 573 14.76 51.98 -11.27
C GLN A 573 14.32 52.03 -9.79
N LEU A 574 14.58 53.12 -9.08
CA LEU A 574 14.09 53.35 -7.71
C LEU A 574 12.57 53.48 -7.65
N ALA A 575 11.94 54.15 -8.62
CA ALA A 575 10.48 54.20 -8.74
C ALA A 575 9.90 52.79 -8.93
N GLY A 576 10.43 52.01 -9.87
CA GLY A 576 10.02 50.61 -10.08
C GLY A 576 10.41 49.65 -8.95
N GLN A 577 11.34 50.02 -8.05
CA GLN A 577 11.57 49.28 -6.81
C GLN A 577 10.46 49.57 -5.79
N ARG A 578 10.11 50.84 -5.58
CA ARG A 578 9.00 51.24 -4.70
C ARG A 578 7.65 50.66 -5.14
N GLU A 579 7.36 50.65 -6.45
CA GLU A 579 6.15 49.99 -6.97
C GLU A 579 6.10 48.49 -6.61
N ARG A 580 7.25 47.81 -6.56
CA ARG A 580 7.35 46.39 -6.14
C ARG A 580 7.31 46.22 -4.63
N GLU A 581 7.85 47.16 -3.86
CA GLU A 581 7.74 47.20 -2.40
C GLU A 581 6.29 47.43 -1.99
N GLU A 582 5.54 48.28 -2.71
CA GLU A 582 4.10 48.45 -2.55
C GLU A 582 3.30 47.21 -3.01
N GLU A 583 3.67 46.55 -4.12
CA GLU A 583 3.04 45.27 -4.51
C GLU A 583 3.27 44.16 -3.48
N LEU A 584 4.44 44.13 -2.83
CA LEU A 584 4.74 43.17 -1.77
C LEU A 584 3.98 43.53 -0.50
N ALA A 585 4.00 44.79 -0.05
CA ALA A 585 3.23 45.25 1.10
C ALA A 585 1.72 44.93 0.96
N ARG A 586 1.14 45.12 -0.23
CA ARG A 586 -0.28 44.75 -0.50
C ARG A 586 -0.53 43.25 -0.49
N ARG A 587 0.48 42.41 -0.78
CA ARG A 587 0.37 40.94 -0.62
C ARG A 587 0.53 40.54 0.84
N ASP A 588 1.41 41.20 1.58
CA ASP A 588 1.59 40.98 3.02
C ASP A 588 0.34 41.45 3.81
N GLU A 589 -0.34 42.52 3.36
CA GLU A 589 -1.66 42.93 3.84
C GLU A 589 -2.73 41.86 3.55
N ILE A 590 -2.84 41.37 2.31
CA ILE A 590 -3.79 40.28 1.97
C ILE A 590 -3.51 39.01 2.78
N ILE A 591 -2.24 38.65 3.00
CA ILE A 591 -1.85 37.49 3.82
C ILE A 591 -2.16 37.76 5.30
N ALA A 592 -2.09 38.99 5.78
CA ALA A 592 -2.52 39.35 7.13
C ALA A 592 -4.05 39.23 7.29
N ASP A 593 -4.82 39.71 6.32
CA ASP A 593 -6.29 39.54 6.27
C ASP A 593 -6.67 38.05 6.23
N GLU A 594 -6.04 37.25 5.35
CA GLU A 594 -6.24 35.78 5.29
C GLU A 594 -5.88 35.09 6.61
N LEU A 595 -4.82 35.55 7.31
CA LEU A 595 -4.43 35.01 8.62
C LEU A 595 -5.40 35.43 9.74
N ASP A 596 -6.02 36.62 9.68
CA ASP A 596 -7.03 37.05 10.63
C ASP A 596 -8.39 36.41 10.38
N GLU A 597 -8.78 36.14 9.12
CA GLU A 597 -9.92 35.26 8.80
C GLU A 597 -9.70 33.83 9.32
N LEU A 598 -8.50 33.26 9.12
CA LEU A 598 -8.14 31.95 9.66
C LEU A 598 -8.09 31.92 11.19
N ARG A 599 -7.73 33.03 11.86
CA ARG A 599 -7.83 33.16 13.33
C ARG A 599 -9.29 33.19 13.78
N ALA A 600 -10.15 33.97 13.14
CA ALA A 600 -11.57 34.02 13.46
C ALA A 600 -12.24 32.63 13.31
N VAL A 601 -12.04 31.95 12.19
CA VAL A 601 -12.54 30.57 11.98
C VAL A 601 -11.98 29.60 13.02
N ARG A 602 -10.73 29.78 13.47
CA ARG A 602 -10.14 28.96 14.53
C ARG A 602 -10.72 29.27 15.91
N GLU A 603 -11.08 30.52 16.20
CA GLU A 603 -11.75 30.92 17.45
C GLU A 603 -13.20 30.41 17.48
N ASP A 604 -13.93 30.49 16.36
CA ASP A 604 -15.27 29.90 16.19
C ASP A 604 -15.23 28.38 16.40
N LEU A 605 -14.30 27.66 15.75
CA LEU A 605 -14.12 26.22 15.95
C LEU A 605 -13.70 25.84 17.38
N GLU A 606 -12.95 26.71 18.07
CA GLU A 606 -12.66 26.53 19.49
C GLU A 606 -13.87 26.82 20.40
N ALA A 607 -14.81 27.67 19.98
CA ALA A 607 -16.06 27.93 20.69
C ALA A 607 -17.05 26.76 20.50
N ASP A 608 -17.24 26.29 19.25
CA ASP A 608 -18.03 25.10 18.92
C ASP A 608 -17.51 23.86 19.66
N LYS A 609 -16.17 23.67 19.70
CA LYS A 609 -15.56 22.58 20.47
C LYS A 609 -15.89 22.68 21.97
N LYS A 610 -15.78 23.86 22.58
CA LYS A 610 -16.12 24.06 24.00
C LYS A 610 -17.60 23.81 24.26
N ALA A 611 -18.50 24.23 23.36
CA ALA A 611 -19.92 23.94 23.45
C ALA A 611 -20.22 22.43 23.39
N LEU A 612 -19.53 21.68 22.53
CA LEU A 612 -19.64 20.21 22.48
C LEU A 612 -19.04 19.52 23.71
N GLU A 613 -17.95 20.05 24.28
CA GLU A 613 -17.37 19.58 25.54
C GLU A 613 -18.34 19.85 26.73
N ASP A 614 -18.96 21.03 26.80
CA ASP A 614 -19.99 21.37 27.79
C ASP A 614 -21.28 20.55 27.62
N GLU A 615 -21.72 20.26 26.38
CA GLU A 615 -22.85 19.37 26.13
C GLU A 615 -22.55 17.93 26.55
N LEU A 616 -21.34 17.42 26.28
CA LEU A 616 -20.90 16.10 26.71
C LEU A 616 -20.93 15.99 28.24
N VAL A 617 -20.27 16.91 28.96
CA VAL A 617 -20.26 16.96 30.43
C VAL A 617 -21.69 17.05 30.97
N GLN A 618 -22.56 17.86 30.37
CA GLN A 618 -23.97 17.90 30.76
C GLN A 618 -24.71 16.60 30.52
N THR A 619 -24.38 15.80 29.49
CA THR A 619 -24.96 14.46 29.29
C THR A 619 -24.42 13.43 30.27
N GLU A 620 -23.13 13.49 30.61
CA GLU A 620 -22.51 12.64 31.63
C GLU A 620 -23.12 12.92 33.01
N GLU A 621 -23.23 14.19 33.43
CA GLU A 621 -23.94 14.55 34.66
C GLU A 621 -25.41 14.12 34.65
N LYS A 622 -26.11 14.24 33.50
CA LYS A 622 -27.51 13.76 33.37
C LYS A 622 -27.58 12.27 33.61
N TRP A 623 -26.66 11.50 33.02
CA TRP A 623 -26.59 10.05 33.18
C TRP A 623 -26.18 9.63 34.60
N GLU A 624 -25.22 10.30 35.23
CA GLU A 624 -24.85 10.05 36.63
C GLU A 624 -25.99 10.37 37.58
N ARG A 625 -26.70 11.50 37.40
CA ARG A 625 -27.88 11.85 38.18
C ARG A 625 -28.99 10.81 38.00
N GLU A 626 -29.28 10.38 36.77
CA GLU A 626 -30.29 9.36 36.47
C GLU A 626 -29.92 7.97 37.02
N LYS A 627 -28.63 7.59 36.97
CA LYS A 627 -28.09 6.39 37.61
C LYS A 627 -28.23 6.46 39.13
N LEU A 628 -27.90 7.59 39.75
CA LEU A 628 -27.94 7.78 41.19
C LEU A 628 -29.39 7.82 41.73
N GLU A 629 -30.35 8.36 40.97
CA GLU A 629 -31.77 8.16 41.27
C GLU A 629 -32.21 6.70 41.11
N ARG A 630 -31.81 5.99 40.04
CA ARG A 630 -32.09 4.55 39.93
C ARG A 630 -31.49 3.73 41.07
N GLU A 631 -30.32 4.09 41.57
CA GLU A 631 -29.73 3.45 42.74
C GLU A 631 -30.51 3.75 44.04
N LYS A 632 -31.07 4.96 44.20
CA LYS A 632 -31.97 5.27 45.32
C LYS A 632 -33.28 4.50 45.20
N GLU A 633 -33.90 4.47 44.03
CA GLU A 633 -35.12 3.71 43.75
C GLU A 633 -34.90 2.21 44.01
N ALA A 634 -33.78 1.64 43.56
CA ALA A 634 -33.42 0.26 43.83
C ALA A 634 -33.23 -0.02 45.34
N LYS A 635 -32.60 0.90 46.10
CA LYS A 635 -32.45 0.79 47.56
C LYS A 635 -33.81 0.89 48.29
N ILE A 636 -34.71 1.75 47.82
CA ILE A 636 -36.09 1.87 48.33
C ILE A 636 -36.91 0.61 48.01
N TRP A 637 -36.79 0.06 46.81
CA TRP A 637 -37.43 -1.21 46.44
C TRP A 637 -36.88 -2.40 47.23
N ALA A 638 -35.56 -2.49 47.42
CA ALA A 638 -34.94 -3.54 48.23
C ALA A 638 -35.46 -3.50 49.67
N GLY A 639 -35.39 -2.34 50.35
CA GLY A 639 -35.93 -2.20 51.71
C GLY A 639 -37.44 -2.49 51.80
N ARG A 640 -38.21 -2.18 50.75
CA ARG A 640 -39.64 -2.52 50.69
C ARG A 640 -39.90 -4.02 50.46
N VAL A 641 -39.01 -4.74 49.78
CA VAL A 641 -39.04 -6.20 49.68
C VAL A 641 -38.65 -6.81 51.03
N GLU A 642 -37.56 -6.36 51.66
CA GLU A 642 -37.13 -6.81 52.99
C GLU A 642 -38.22 -6.61 54.06
N ASP A 643 -38.95 -5.49 54.06
CA ASP A 643 -40.07 -5.27 54.98
C ASP A 643 -41.29 -6.19 54.67
N VAL A 644 -41.55 -6.50 53.39
CA VAL A 644 -42.61 -7.46 53.02
C VAL A 644 -42.21 -8.89 53.42
N GLU A 645 -40.97 -9.29 53.18
CA GLU A 645 -40.42 -10.58 53.60
C GLU A 645 -40.41 -10.71 55.13
N ARG A 646 -40.08 -9.65 55.87
CA ARG A 646 -40.21 -9.60 57.35
C ARG A 646 -41.65 -9.71 57.84
N VAL A 647 -42.63 -9.16 57.12
CA VAL A 647 -44.05 -9.32 57.46
C VAL A 647 -44.54 -10.73 57.13
N GLN A 648 -44.09 -11.31 56.01
CA GLN A 648 -44.40 -12.70 55.66
C GLN A 648 -43.77 -13.70 56.63
N ALA A 649 -42.50 -13.49 57.01
CA ALA A 649 -41.82 -14.32 58.02
C ALA A 649 -42.57 -14.32 59.35
N ARG A 650 -42.98 -13.14 59.86
CA ARG A 650 -43.80 -13.04 61.07
C ARG A 650 -45.15 -13.75 60.95
N ALA A 651 -45.82 -13.62 59.80
CA ALA A 651 -47.06 -14.34 59.56
C ALA A 651 -46.86 -15.87 59.50
N VAL A 652 -45.69 -16.35 59.06
CA VAL A 652 -45.30 -17.77 59.16
C VAL A 652 -44.99 -18.14 60.61
N ASP A 653 -44.21 -17.35 61.36
CA ASP A 653 -43.92 -17.57 62.78
C ASP A 653 -45.21 -17.64 63.62
N GLU A 654 -46.18 -16.77 63.34
CA GLU A 654 -47.51 -16.75 63.97
C GLU A 654 -48.34 -17.99 63.60
N LEU A 655 -48.38 -18.37 62.31
CA LEU A 655 -49.07 -19.58 61.86
C LEU A 655 -48.42 -20.87 62.38
N GLU A 656 -47.10 -20.92 62.55
CA GLU A 656 -46.40 -22.05 63.16
C GLU A 656 -46.73 -22.15 64.65
N GLN A 657 -46.80 -21.03 65.38
CA GLN A 657 -47.24 -21.00 66.78
C GLN A 657 -48.70 -21.43 66.94
N ASP A 658 -49.62 -20.95 66.11
CA ASP A 658 -51.03 -21.38 66.09
C ASP A 658 -51.16 -22.88 65.78
N LEU A 659 -50.34 -23.40 64.86
CA LEU A 659 -50.34 -24.81 64.47
C LEU A 659 -49.69 -25.70 65.56
N GLU A 660 -48.67 -25.23 66.27
CA GLU A 660 -48.18 -25.88 67.49
C GLU A 660 -49.22 -25.85 68.62
N HIS A 661 -49.95 -24.74 68.79
CA HIS A 661 -51.04 -24.63 69.75
C HIS A 661 -52.13 -25.66 69.45
N ALA A 662 -52.63 -25.70 68.21
CA ALA A 662 -53.62 -26.68 67.76
C ALA A 662 -53.12 -28.14 67.88
N ARG A 663 -51.83 -28.42 67.64
CA ARG A 663 -51.22 -29.74 67.91
C ARG A 663 -51.22 -30.08 69.40
N ASN A 664 -50.97 -29.11 70.28
CA ASN A 664 -50.97 -29.31 71.73
C ASN A 664 -52.40 -29.50 72.26
N GLU A 665 -53.37 -28.74 71.75
CA GLU A 665 -54.80 -28.94 72.03
C GLU A 665 -55.27 -30.33 71.55
N LEU A 666 -54.91 -30.74 70.33
CA LEU A 666 -55.26 -32.06 69.80
C LEU A 666 -54.73 -33.18 70.70
N ARG A 667 -53.45 -33.14 71.11
CA ARG A 667 -52.89 -34.12 72.07
C ARG A 667 -53.61 -34.11 73.41
N SER A 668 -54.03 -32.95 73.90
CA SER A 668 -54.83 -32.85 75.13
C SER A 668 -56.21 -33.51 74.93
N MET A 669 -56.85 -33.31 73.78
CA MET A 669 -58.14 -33.93 73.46
C MET A 669 -58.00 -35.45 73.31
N GLU A 670 -56.96 -35.94 72.63
CA GLU A 670 -56.60 -37.36 72.52
C GLU A 670 -56.39 -38.00 73.91
N MET A 671 -55.65 -37.34 74.81
CA MET A 671 -55.50 -37.82 76.19
C MET A 671 -56.83 -37.84 76.97
N THR A 672 -57.70 -36.84 76.79
CA THR A 672 -59.05 -36.90 77.41
C THR A 672 -59.96 -37.93 76.77
N LEU A 673 -59.78 -38.25 75.48
CA LEU A 673 -60.53 -39.30 74.79
C LEU A 673 -60.17 -40.66 75.38
N HIS A 674 -58.88 -40.99 75.47
CA HIS A 674 -58.43 -42.24 76.11
C HIS A 674 -58.89 -42.37 77.57
N GLN A 675 -58.84 -41.28 78.36
CA GLN A 675 -59.41 -41.29 79.72
C GLN A 675 -60.91 -41.63 79.73
N ARG A 676 -61.67 -41.15 78.74
CA ARG A 676 -63.11 -41.48 78.61
C ARG A 676 -63.36 -42.86 78.04
N GLU A 677 -62.45 -43.42 77.24
CA GLU A 677 -62.50 -44.81 76.80
C GLU A 677 -62.25 -45.77 77.97
N ASP A 678 -61.26 -45.47 78.83
CA ASP A 678 -61.00 -46.19 80.08
C ASP A 678 -62.18 -46.09 81.06
N ASP A 679 -62.72 -44.89 81.29
CA ASP A 679 -63.93 -44.68 82.11
C ASP A 679 -65.13 -45.49 81.56
N LEU A 680 -65.32 -45.52 80.23
CA LEU A 680 -66.43 -46.21 79.60
C LEU A 680 -66.25 -47.74 79.66
N ALA A 681 -65.02 -48.25 79.54
CA ALA A 681 -64.70 -49.65 79.78
C ALA A 681 -64.95 -50.04 81.26
N ALA A 682 -64.59 -49.18 82.21
CA ALA A 682 -64.89 -49.36 83.62
C ALA A 682 -66.41 -49.40 83.87
N VAL A 683 -67.17 -48.46 83.30
CA VAL A 683 -68.65 -48.41 83.38
C VAL A 683 -69.28 -49.65 82.74
N GLN A 684 -68.76 -50.17 81.62
CA GLN A 684 -69.24 -51.43 81.06
C GLN A 684 -68.98 -52.64 81.99
N SER A 685 -67.88 -52.64 82.76
CA SER A 685 -67.62 -53.70 83.76
C SER A 685 -68.56 -53.58 84.98
N ALA A 686 -68.88 -52.35 85.40
CA ALA A 686 -69.87 -52.06 86.44
C ALA A 686 -71.30 -52.41 86.00
N LEU A 687 -71.64 -52.18 84.72
CA LEU A 687 -72.95 -52.54 84.17
C LEU A 687 -73.12 -54.06 84.13
N ARG A 688 -72.15 -54.80 83.58
CA ARG A 688 -72.16 -56.28 83.53
C ARG A 688 -72.24 -56.93 84.92
N THR A 689 -71.79 -56.25 85.98
CA THR A 689 -71.90 -56.74 87.37
C THR A 689 -73.19 -56.31 88.08
N LEU A 690 -73.87 -55.26 87.61
CA LEU A 690 -75.22 -54.87 88.07
C LEU A 690 -76.34 -55.62 87.33
N GLU A 691 -76.15 -55.94 86.06
CA GLU A 691 -77.07 -56.76 85.24
C GLU A 691 -77.19 -58.20 85.79
N ALA A 692 -76.13 -58.71 86.43
CA ALA A 692 -76.12 -60.01 87.11
C ALA A 692 -76.88 -60.02 88.47
N ALA A 693 -77.47 -58.89 88.90
CA ALA A 693 -77.92 -58.70 90.29
C ALA A 693 -79.39 -58.23 90.43
N ARG A 694 -80.25 -58.42 89.41
CA ARG A 694 -81.60 -57.82 89.44
C ARG A 694 -82.71 -58.60 88.71
N GLU A 695 -83.23 -59.63 89.38
CA GLU A 695 -84.56 -60.21 89.08
C GLU A 695 -85.53 -60.01 90.26
N SER A 696 -86.84 -60.00 89.96
CA SER A 696 -87.98 -59.70 90.87
C SER A 696 -88.12 -58.23 91.35
N SER A 697 -89.33 -57.65 91.47
CA SER A 697 -90.64 -58.05 90.91
C SER A 697 -91.65 -56.88 90.88
N THR A 698 -92.53 -56.91 89.87
CA THR A 698 -93.91 -56.34 89.81
C THR A 698 -94.17 -54.89 90.24
N THR A 699 -94.54 -54.01 89.29
CA THR A 699 -95.52 -52.91 89.56
C THR A 699 -96.28 -52.47 88.29
N ASP A 700 -96.70 -53.45 87.48
CA ASP A 700 -96.78 -53.34 86.01
C ASP A 700 -98.07 -52.67 85.49
N LYS A 701 -98.32 -51.43 85.93
CA LYS A 701 -99.36 -50.55 85.36
C LYS A 701 -99.06 -49.07 85.49
N PHE A 702 -98.59 -48.61 86.66
CA PHE A 702 -98.06 -47.24 86.80
C PHE A 702 -96.69 -47.08 86.12
N SER A 703 -95.92 -48.17 85.98
CA SER A 703 -94.73 -48.20 85.12
C SER A 703 -95.10 -47.93 83.66
N LEU A 704 -96.04 -48.68 83.08
CA LEU A 704 -96.44 -48.56 81.67
C LEU A 704 -96.98 -47.18 81.29
N GLU A 705 -97.70 -46.49 82.17
CA GLU A 705 -98.13 -45.11 81.92
C GLU A 705 -96.96 -44.11 81.99
N LEU A 706 -96.06 -44.25 82.97
CA LEU A 706 -94.86 -43.43 83.08
C LEU A 706 -93.87 -43.71 81.94
N GLU A 707 -93.82 -44.94 81.44
CA GLU A 707 -93.03 -45.39 80.29
C GLU A 707 -93.61 -44.88 78.97
N LEU A 708 -94.93 -44.88 78.78
CA LEU A 708 -95.57 -44.22 77.64
C LEU A 708 -95.27 -42.72 77.61
N ASP A 709 -95.35 -42.05 78.77
CA ASP A 709 -95.04 -40.64 78.89
C ASP A 709 -93.53 -40.34 78.79
N ARG A 710 -92.67 -41.30 79.14
CA ARG A 710 -91.23 -41.26 78.87
C ARG A 710 -90.96 -41.41 77.37
N LEU A 711 -91.54 -42.42 76.73
CA LEU A 711 -91.41 -42.69 75.29
C LEU A 711 -91.93 -41.54 74.42
N LYS A 712 -92.95 -40.80 74.85
CA LYS A 712 -93.36 -39.55 74.18
C LYS A 712 -92.26 -38.49 74.24
N ARG A 713 -91.68 -38.23 75.43
CA ARG A 713 -90.60 -37.25 75.60
C ARG A 713 -89.31 -37.68 74.92
N ASP A 714 -89.04 -38.99 74.88
CA ASP A 714 -87.90 -39.56 74.17
C ASP A 714 -88.13 -39.55 72.65
N LEU A 715 -89.37 -39.67 72.16
CA LEU A 715 -89.74 -39.43 70.76
C LEU A 715 -89.59 -37.94 70.39
N GLU A 716 -90.12 -37.02 71.20
CA GLU A 716 -89.97 -35.56 71.03
C GLU A 716 -88.48 -35.16 70.99
N ARG A 717 -87.64 -35.74 71.87
CA ARG A 717 -86.17 -35.58 71.85
C ARG A 717 -85.58 -36.09 70.54
N CYS A 718 -85.93 -37.30 70.11
CA CYS A 718 -85.47 -37.88 68.84
C CYS A 718 -85.92 -37.05 67.63
N GLU A 719 -87.11 -36.43 67.65
CA GLU A 719 -87.58 -35.54 66.59
C GLU A 719 -86.84 -34.20 66.59
N ASP A 720 -86.56 -33.61 67.75
CA ASP A 720 -85.70 -32.43 67.88
C ASP A 720 -84.24 -32.71 67.50
N GLU A 721 -83.72 -33.91 67.78
CA GLU A 721 -82.39 -34.39 67.40
C GLU A 721 -82.31 -34.65 65.90
N LEU A 722 -83.33 -35.27 65.31
CA LEU A 722 -83.48 -35.41 63.87
C LEU A 722 -83.58 -34.04 63.18
N ALA A 723 -84.26 -33.07 63.80
CA ALA A 723 -84.34 -31.69 63.31
C ALA A 723 -83.01 -30.93 63.48
N ARG A 724 -82.23 -31.20 64.53
CA ARG A 724 -80.86 -30.67 64.70
C ARG A 724 -79.91 -31.25 63.65
N ALA A 725 -79.83 -32.58 63.54
CA ALA A 725 -79.04 -33.28 62.54
C ALA A 725 -79.39 -32.87 61.08
N ARG A 726 -80.67 -32.62 60.77
CA ARG A 726 -81.08 -32.09 59.45
C ARG A 726 -80.60 -30.66 59.18
N ARG A 727 -80.54 -29.79 60.19
CA ARG A 727 -79.95 -28.45 60.07
C ARG A 727 -78.43 -28.54 59.94
N GLU A 728 -77.78 -29.30 60.81
CA GLU A 728 -76.34 -29.54 60.78
C GLU A 728 -75.87 -30.16 59.45
N LEU A 729 -76.67 -31.04 58.85
CA LEU A 729 -76.44 -31.58 57.51
C LEU A 729 -76.61 -30.51 56.43
N ALA A 730 -77.69 -29.72 56.45
CA ALA A 730 -77.88 -28.61 55.51
C ALA A 730 -76.73 -27.58 55.60
N ASP A 731 -76.32 -27.24 56.82
CA ASP A 731 -75.18 -26.36 57.10
C ASP A 731 -73.84 -27.01 56.69
N ALA A 732 -73.71 -28.34 56.73
CA ALA A 732 -72.55 -29.05 56.22
C ALA A 732 -72.53 -29.06 54.67
N GLU A 733 -73.68 -29.20 54.02
CA GLU A 733 -73.79 -29.11 52.56
C GLU A 733 -73.53 -27.67 52.04
N THR A 734 -73.98 -26.62 52.73
CA THR A 734 -73.65 -25.23 52.35
C THR A 734 -72.16 -24.98 52.49
N ARG A 735 -71.55 -25.33 53.63
CA ARG A 735 -70.09 -25.30 53.82
C ARG A 735 -69.34 -26.17 52.80
N GLY A 736 -69.93 -27.27 52.33
CA GLY A 736 -69.43 -28.09 51.23
C GLY A 736 -69.37 -27.31 49.91
N ARG A 737 -70.51 -26.76 49.48
CA ARG A 737 -70.63 -25.95 48.26
C ARG A 737 -69.76 -24.69 48.29
N GLU A 738 -69.61 -24.06 49.46
CA GLU A 738 -68.69 -22.93 49.66
C GLU A 738 -67.22 -23.34 49.48
N ARG A 739 -66.82 -24.50 50.01
CA ARG A 739 -65.47 -25.06 49.79
C ARG A 739 -65.24 -25.43 48.33
N GLU A 740 -66.21 -26.05 47.67
CA GLU A 740 -66.16 -26.35 46.23
C GLU A 740 -65.99 -25.07 45.39
N ALA A 741 -66.79 -24.04 45.66
CA ALA A 741 -66.67 -22.74 44.97
C ALA A 741 -65.31 -22.04 45.22
N VAL A 742 -64.73 -22.18 46.42
CA VAL A 742 -63.36 -21.70 46.71
C VAL A 742 -62.32 -22.53 45.95
N VAL A 743 -62.47 -23.86 45.88
CA VAL A 743 -61.56 -24.74 45.11
C VAL A 743 -61.61 -24.43 43.62
N ASP A 744 -62.80 -24.24 43.04
CA ASP A 744 -62.96 -23.83 41.64
C ASP A 744 -62.32 -22.46 41.37
N LYS A 745 -62.47 -21.50 42.29
CA LYS A 745 -61.81 -20.18 42.21
C LYS A 745 -60.28 -20.32 42.28
N MET A 746 -59.75 -21.10 43.21
CA MET A 746 -58.31 -21.38 43.28
C MET A 746 -57.81 -22.10 42.01
N HIS A 747 -58.63 -22.94 41.39
CA HIS A 747 -58.32 -23.58 40.11
C HIS A 747 -58.42 -22.63 38.90
N SER A 748 -59.26 -21.59 38.92
CA SER A 748 -59.19 -20.53 37.89
C SER A 748 -57.95 -19.66 38.09
N GLU A 749 -57.70 -19.19 39.32
CA GLU A 749 -56.53 -18.36 39.65
C GLU A 749 -55.22 -19.08 39.37
N LYS A 750 -55.14 -20.41 39.62
CA LYS A 750 -54.00 -21.24 39.21
C LYS A 750 -53.77 -21.22 37.69
N ARG A 751 -54.82 -21.40 36.87
CA ARG A 751 -54.70 -21.40 35.40
C ARG A 751 -54.33 -20.02 34.85
N ASP A 752 -54.83 -18.96 35.47
CA ASP A 752 -54.48 -17.58 35.12
C ASP A 752 -53.02 -17.27 35.48
N LEU A 753 -52.51 -17.77 36.61
CA LEU A 753 -51.10 -17.68 36.98
C LEU A 753 -50.19 -18.55 36.10
N GLU A 754 -50.62 -19.76 35.72
CA GLU A 754 -49.89 -20.64 34.80
C GLU A 754 -49.77 -20.04 33.39
N THR A 755 -50.85 -19.43 32.88
CA THR A 755 -50.84 -18.73 31.59
C THR A 755 -50.04 -17.43 31.64
N GLN A 756 -50.14 -16.63 32.71
CA GLN A 756 -49.27 -15.46 32.92
C GLN A 756 -47.78 -15.87 33.00
N LEU A 757 -47.45 -16.95 33.69
CA LEU A 757 -46.09 -17.49 33.76
C LEU A 757 -45.58 -17.95 32.39
N ALA A 758 -46.43 -18.59 31.58
CA ALA A 758 -46.09 -18.97 30.20
C ALA A 758 -45.84 -17.74 29.32
N VAL A 759 -46.69 -16.71 29.40
CA VAL A 759 -46.51 -15.43 28.68
C VAL A 759 -45.23 -14.72 29.13
N GLN A 760 -44.93 -14.67 30.42
CA GLN A 760 -43.69 -14.08 30.95
C GLN A 760 -42.44 -14.87 30.50
N ARG A 761 -42.51 -16.20 30.47
CA ARG A 761 -41.43 -17.05 29.93
C ARG A 761 -41.19 -16.77 28.44
N GLN A 762 -42.25 -16.67 27.63
CA GLN A 762 -42.11 -16.33 26.20
C GLN A 762 -41.62 -14.90 26.00
N ALA A 763 -42.10 -13.93 26.80
CA ALA A 763 -41.60 -12.56 26.76
C ALA A 763 -40.11 -12.49 27.10
N ARG A 764 -39.64 -13.26 28.10
CA ARG A 764 -38.23 -13.35 28.47
C ARG A 764 -37.38 -14.02 27.38
N LEU A 765 -37.89 -15.05 26.69
CA LEU A 765 -37.22 -15.64 25.53
C LEU A 765 -37.10 -14.63 24.38
N ASN A 766 -38.21 -13.97 24.00
CA ASN A 766 -38.23 -12.93 22.97
C ASN A 766 -37.32 -11.72 23.32
N LEU A 767 -37.09 -11.45 24.61
CA LEU A 767 -36.13 -10.44 25.08
C LEU A 767 -34.68 -10.95 25.06
N SER A 768 -34.44 -12.24 25.33
CA SER A 768 -33.13 -12.87 25.14
C SER A 768 -32.74 -12.82 23.67
N GLU A 769 -33.59 -13.30 22.76
CA GLU A 769 -33.33 -13.27 21.31
C GLU A 769 -33.02 -11.85 20.80
N LYS A 770 -33.68 -10.82 21.35
CA LYS A 770 -33.38 -9.41 21.07
C LYS A 770 -32.08 -8.92 21.69
N LEU A 771 -31.70 -9.39 22.87
CA LEU A 771 -30.41 -9.11 23.49
C LEU A 771 -29.27 -9.80 22.72
N ASP A 772 -29.44 -11.06 22.35
CA ASP A 772 -28.48 -11.90 21.63
C ASP A 772 -28.24 -11.34 20.22
N THR A 773 -29.30 -10.91 19.51
CA THR A 773 -29.17 -10.21 18.21
C THR A 773 -28.59 -8.81 18.36
N ALA A 774 -28.90 -8.05 19.42
CA ALA A 774 -28.25 -6.76 19.69
C ALA A 774 -26.75 -6.93 20.00
N GLN A 775 -26.36 -7.96 20.77
CA GLN A 775 -24.97 -8.29 21.05
C GLN A 775 -24.23 -8.77 19.81
N ALA A 776 -24.88 -9.53 18.91
CA ALA A 776 -24.29 -9.92 17.63
C ALA A 776 -24.03 -8.68 16.75
N ASN A 777 -25.01 -7.78 16.64
CA ASN A 777 -24.89 -6.53 15.89
C ASN A 777 -23.84 -5.58 16.50
N LEU A 778 -23.70 -5.56 17.83
CA LEU A 778 -22.63 -4.82 18.51
C LEU A 778 -21.26 -5.39 18.15
N LYS A 779 -21.08 -6.72 18.23
CA LYS A 779 -19.82 -7.39 17.86
C LYS A 779 -19.42 -7.18 16.41
N THR A 780 -20.38 -7.14 15.47
CA THR A 780 -20.06 -6.79 14.07
C THR A 780 -19.69 -5.31 13.94
N ALA A 781 -20.38 -4.39 14.61
CA ALA A 781 -20.02 -2.97 14.62
C ALA A 781 -18.66 -2.70 15.29
N GLU A 782 -18.28 -3.45 16.34
CA GLU A 782 -16.97 -3.41 16.98
C GLU A 782 -15.87 -3.93 16.05
N ALA A 783 -16.11 -5.03 15.33
CA ALA A 783 -15.20 -5.56 14.33
C ALA A 783 -15.01 -4.58 13.15
N ASP A 784 -16.10 -3.99 12.65
CA ASP A 784 -16.03 -2.96 11.61
C ASP A 784 -15.30 -1.70 12.11
N ALA A 785 -15.55 -1.25 13.34
CA ALA A 785 -14.81 -0.14 13.95
C ALA A 785 -13.31 -0.45 14.10
N ALA A 786 -12.93 -1.69 14.41
CA ALA A 786 -11.54 -2.13 14.42
C ALA A 786 -10.93 -2.13 13.00
N ASN A 787 -11.68 -2.60 11.99
CA ASN A 787 -11.29 -2.57 10.58
C ASN A 787 -11.10 -1.12 10.09
N TYR A 788 -12.00 -0.19 10.45
CA TYR A 788 -11.86 1.23 10.12
C TYR A 788 -10.66 1.88 10.83
N LYS A 789 -10.41 1.56 12.11
CA LYS A 789 -9.20 2.03 12.82
C LYS A 789 -7.92 1.51 12.16
N SER A 790 -7.88 0.25 11.74
CA SER A 790 -6.73 -0.32 11.02
C SER A 790 -6.51 0.36 9.67
N ARG A 791 -7.57 0.56 8.87
CA ARG A 791 -7.52 1.31 7.61
C ARG A 791 -7.09 2.77 7.80
N LEU A 792 -7.53 3.42 8.88
CA LEU A 792 -7.16 4.80 9.20
C LEU A 792 -5.67 4.88 9.58
N ALA A 793 -5.18 3.99 10.43
CA ALA A 793 -3.74 3.90 10.77
C ALA A 793 -2.87 3.56 9.54
N GLU A 794 -3.36 2.73 8.61
CA GLU A 794 -2.70 2.53 7.31
C GLU A 794 -2.63 3.81 6.48
N LEU A 795 -3.72 4.58 6.41
CA LEU A 795 -3.78 5.84 5.66
C LEU A 795 -2.91 6.92 6.30
N GLU A 796 -2.88 7.04 7.63
CA GLU A 796 -1.97 7.92 8.36
C GLU A 796 -0.50 7.53 8.16
N SER A 797 -0.19 6.23 8.17
CA SER A 797 1.15 5.71 7.90
C SER A 797 1.60 6.01 6.46
N ARG A 798 0.71 5.83 5.48
CA ARG A 798 0.95 6.21 4.08
C ARG A 798 1.13 7.72 3.94
N LEU A 799 0.23 8.54 4.49
CA LEU A 799 0.32 10.00 4.47
C LEU A 799 1.61 10.51 5.12
N SER A 800 2.01 9.95 6.26
CA SER A 800 3.26 10.27 6.96
C SER A 800 4.51 9.86 6.17
N LYS A 801 4.44 8.77 5.41
CA LYS A 801 5.50 8.33 4.49
C LYS A 801 5.58 9.23 3.25
N ASP A 802 4.45 9.59 2.69
CA ASP A 802 4.35 10.44 1.50
C ASP A 802 4.79 11.87 1.84
N GLN A 803 4.37 12.43 2.99
CA GLN A 803 4.89 13.68 3.55
C GLN A 803 6.41 13.63 3.73
N ARG A 804 6.97 12.56 4.33
CA ARG A 804 8.42 12.38 4.46
C ARG A 804 9.13 12.29 3.09
N SER A 805 8.51 11.67 2.09
CA SER A 805 9.05 11.63 0.72
C SER A 805 8.99 13.00 0.03
N PHE A 806 7.95 13.77 0.29
CA PHE A 806 7.77 15.13 -0.21
C PHE A 806 8.79 16.08 0.41
N THR A 807 8.95 16.09 1.74
CA THR A 807 9.99 16.93 2.39
C THR A 807 11.40 16.52 2.00
N THR A 808 11.64 15.22 1.75
CA THR A 808 12.95 14.74 1.26
C THR A 808 13.23 15.23 -0.16
N THR A 809 12.26 15.10 -1.08
CA THR A 809 12.42 15.56 -2.47
C THR A 809 12.44 17.09 -2.56
N GLU A 810 11.67 17.80 -1.74
CA GLU A 810 11.75 19.26 -1.61
C GLU A 810 13.13 19.69 -1.08
N SER A 811 13.68 19.02 -0.06
CA SER A 811 15.04 19.29 0.43
C SER A 811 16.08 19.08 -0.69
N GLN A 812 15.99 17.98 -1.44
CA GLN A 812 16.87 17.72 -2.58
C GLN A 812 16.74 18.79 -3.68
N TYR A 813 15.54 19.29 -3.97
CA TYR A 813 15.36 20.40 -4.91
C TYR A 813 15.91 21.72 -4.36
N ARG A 814 15.75 22.00 -3.06
CA ARG A 814 16.36 23.16 -2.40
C ARG A 814 17.89 23.09 -2.45
N GLU A 815 18.48 21.94 -2.16
CA GLU A 815 19.93 21.68 -2.29
C GLU A 815 20.40 21.88 -3.73
N GLN A 816 19.78 21.22 -4.71
CA GLN A 816 20.12 21.39 -6.14
C GLN A 816 20.01 22.85 -6.61
N ILE A 817 19.05 23.62 -6.09
CA ILE A 817 18.93 25.05 -6.36
C ILE A 817 20.08 25.84 -5.72
N THR A 818 20.46 25.54 -4.47
CA THR A 818 21.61 26.19 -3.82
C THR A 818 22.94 25.83 -4.47
N GLU A 819 23.17 24.58 -4.86
CA GLU A 819 24.33 24.14 -5.64
C GLU A 819 24.38 24.87 -6.99
N ARG A 820 23.28 24.85 -7.75
CA ARG A 820 23.20 25.53 -9.06
C ARG A 820 23.47 27.02 -8.91
N ASN A 821 22.88 27.69 -7.91
CA ASN A 821 23.09 29.11 -7.66
C ASN A 821 24.53 29.41 -7.21
N THR A 822 25.18 28.51 -6.46
CA THR A 822 26.58 28.63 -6.04
C THR A 822 27.55 28.43 -7.22
N LEU A 823 27.30 27.44 -8.09
CA LEU A 823 28.03 27.23 -9.33
C LEU A 823 27.88 28.42 -10.28
N LEU A 824 26.66 28.92 -10.46
CA LEU A 824 26.39 30.11 -11.27
C LEU A 824 27.07 31.37 -10.72
N LEU A 825 27.01 31.61 -9.40
CA LEU A 825 27.74 32.70 -8.74
C LEU A 825 29.25 32.58 -8.95
N THR A 826 29.79 31.36 -8.88
CA THR A 826 31.22 31.06 -9.09
C THR A 826 31.63 31.31 -10.54
N ILE A 827 30.83 30.87 -11.52
CA ILE A 827 31.03 31.17 -12.95
C ILE A 827 31.02 32.69 -13.17
N CYS A 828 30.06 33.41 -12.57
CA CYS A 828 29.97 34.86 -12.70
C CYS A 828 31.21 35.56 -12.12
N LYS A 829 31.67 35.14 -10.92
CA LYS A 829 32.92 35.62 -10.31
C LYS A 829 34.15 35.39 -11.19
N TYR A 830 34.29 34.21 -11.79
CA TYR A 830 35.40 33.92 -12.72
C TYR A 830 35.32 34.78 -13.98
N VAL A 831 34.13 34.99 -14.54
CA VAL A 831 33.93 35.83 -15.73
C VAL A 831 34.24 37.30 -15.44
N ASP A 832 33.78 37.84 -14.29
CA ASP A 832 34.15 39.18 -13.81
C ASP A 832 35.67 39.28 -13.54
N GLN A 833 36.30 38.24 -13.01
CA GLN A 833 37.76 38.20 -12.77
C GLN A 833 38.58 38.20 -14.06
N ILE A 834 38.14 37.47 -15.09
CA ILE A 834 38.83 37.39 -16.40
C ILE A 834 38.68 38.71 -17.19
N LEU A 835 37.54 39.38 -17.07
CA LEU A 835 37.27 40.66 -17.72
C LEU A 835 37.85 41.86 -16.98
N GLY A 836 38.17 41.69 -15.69
CA GLY A 836 38.56 42.76 -14.79
C GLY A 836 37.35 43.41 -14.14
N VAL A 837 37.52 43.86 -12.90
CA VAL A 837 36.46 44.55 -12.15
C VAL A 837 36.27 45.95 -12.73
N ASP A 838 35.17 46.16 -13.45
CA ASP A 838 34.70 47.50 -13.80
C ASP A 838 34.44 48.31 -12.53
N LYS A 839 35.34 49.25 -12.21
CA LYS A 839 35.22 50.14 -11.03
C LYS A 839 34.06 51.15 -11.12
N LYS A 840 33.09 50.96 -12.04
CA LYS A 840 31.92 51.82 -12.28
C LYS A 840 30.66 51.00 -12.60
N ARG A 841 30.14 50.26 -11.61
CA ARG A 841 28.71 49.92 -11.44
C ARG A 841 28.53 49.39 -10.00
N SER A 842 28.15 50.26 -9.07
CA SER A 842 27.76 49.87 -7.70
C SER A 842 26.24 49.81 -7.65
N GLY A 843 25.67 48.64 -7.36
CA GLY A 843 24.22 48.44 -7.34
C GLY A 843 23.69 47.11 -7.90
N ASP A 844 24.55 46.18 -8.32
CA ASP A 844 24.11 44.89 -8.87
C ASP A 844 23.31 44.06 -7.85
N THR A 845 22.03 43.80 -8.17
CA THR A 845 21.16 42.92 -7.37
C THR A 845 21.75 41.52 -7.25
N LYS A 846 21.73 40.97 -6.04
CA LYS A 846 22.24 39.61 -5.74
C LYS A 846 21.58 38.59 -6.69
N PRO A 847 22.32 37.67 -7.35
CA PRO A 847 21.79 36.76 -8.38
C PRO A 847 20.54 35.95 -8.00
N PHE A 848 20.35 35.74 -6.70
CA PHE A 848 19.28 34.94 -6.11
C PHE A 848 17.89 35.60 -6.25
N THR A 849 17.81 36.92 -6.42
CA THR A 849 16.53 37.66 -6.42
C THR A 849 15.92 37.83 -7.82
N ASN A 850 16.71 37.75 -8.90
CA ASN A 850 16.19 37.81 -10.26
C ASN A 850 17.13 37.08 -11.26
N PHE A 851 16.73 35.87 -11.66
CA PHE A 851 17.50 35.05 -12.60
C PHE A 851 17.60 35.66 -14.01
N ALA A 852 16.62 36.47 -14.46
CA ALA A 852 16.67 37.08 -15.79
C ALA A 852 17.77 38.16 -15.86
N VAL A 853 17.80 39.08 -14.89
CA VAL A 853 18.85 40.11 -14.77
C VAL A 853 20.24 39.47 -14.67
N PHE A 854 20.36 38.38 -13.91
CA PHE A 854 21.59 37.62 -13.80
C PHE A 854 22.01 36.93 -15.12
N HIS A 855 21.05 36.35 -15.85
CA HIS A 855 21.29 35.71 -17.15
C HIS A 855 21.74 36.74 -18.20
N ASP A 856 21.06 37.89 -18.27
CA ASP A 856 21.41 38.98 -19.18
C ASP A 856 22.79 39.58 -18.87
N ARG A 857 23.14 39.73 -17.59
CA ARG A 857 24.48 40.19 -17.15
C ARG A 857 25.57 39.18 -17.53
N ILE A 858 25.31 37.87 -17.39
CA ILE A 858 26.22 36.83 -17.91
C ILE A 858 26.36 36.92 -19.43
N LEU A 859 25.26 37.16 -20.17
CA LEU A 859 25.31 37.30 -21.63
C LEU A 859 26.06 38.56 -22.07
N GLU A 860 25.88 39.70 -21.40
CA GLU A 860 26.65 40.94 -21.65
C GLU A 860 28.15 40.68 -21.42
N ARG A 861 28.50 40.09 -20.27
CA ARG A 861 29.89 39.73 -19.93
C ARG A 861 30.50 38.74 -20.94
N LEU A 862 29.79 37.68 -21.33
CA LEU A 862 30.28 36.70 -22.32
C LEU A 862 30.46 37.32 -23.71
N ARG A 863 29.62 38.28 -24.12
CA ARG A 863 29.81 39.07 -25.36
C ARG A 863 31.09 39.90 -25.29
N SER A 864 31.33 40.59 -24.18
CA SER A 864 32.57 41.34 -23.94
C SER A 864 33.81 40.45 -23.92
N LEU A 865 33.73 39.24 -23.35
CA LEU A 865 34.82 38.26 -23.37
C LEU A 865 35.12 37.75 -24.78
N THR A 866 34.06 37.51 -25.56
CA THR A 866 34.17 37.12 -26.97
C THR A 866 34.81 38.24 -27.81
N LEU A 867 34.41 39.50 -27.57
CA LEU A 867 35.00 40.67 -28.20
C LEU A 867 36.49 40.81 -27.82
N LEU A 868 36.84 40.73 -26.53
CA LEU A 868 38.22 40.81 -26.03
C LEU A 868 39.11 39.72 -26.64
N ASN A 869 38.60 38.49 -26.78
CA ASN A 869 39.31 37.40 -27.46
C ASN A 869 39.51 37.69 -28.97
N SER A 870 38.51 38.28 -29.64
CA SER A 870 38.64 38.70 -31.04
C SER A 870 39.67 39.84 -31.23
N GLU A 871 39.73 40.78 -30.28
CA GLU A 871 40.75 41.83 -30.28
C GLU A 871 42.14 41.28 -29.95
N PHE A 872 42.26 40.38 -28.97
CA PHE A 872 43.52 39.76 -28.59
C PHE A 872 44.09 38.95 -29.75
N THR A 873 43.30 38.09 -30.39
CA THR A 873 43.74 37.31 -31.56
C THR A 873 44.07 38.20 -32.77
N LYS A 874 43.41 39.35 -32.93
CA LYS A 874 43.79 40.37 -33.93
C LYS A 874 45.13 41.03 -33.58
N ARG A 875 45.29 41.55 -32.35
CA ARG A 875 46.53 42.18 -31.86
C ARG A 875 47.72 41.21 -31.91
N ALA A 876 47.50 39.93 -31.59
CA ALA A 876 48.51 38.88 -31.71
C ALA A 876 48.98 38.69 -33.15
N LYS A 877 48.06 38.57 -34.12
CA LYS A 877 48.40 38.48 -35.56
C LYS A 877 49.07 39.76 -36.08
N GLU A 878 48.66 40.93 -35.60
CA GLU A 878 49.34 42.19 -35.91
C GLU A 878 50.76 42.25 -35.33
N LEU A 879 51.00 41.73 -34.13
CA LEU A 879 52.35 41.63 -33.55
C LEU A 879 53.20 40.58 -34.28
N GLU A 880 52.64 39.40 -34.58
CA GLU A 880 53.27 38.34 -35.36
C GLU A 880 53.73 38.86 -36.73
N THR A 881 52.85 39.53 -37.48
CA THR A 881 53.19 40.12 -38.79
C THR A 881 54.22 41.26 -38.66
N LYS A 882 54.15 42.11 -37.63
CA LYS A 882 55.18 43.14 -37.34
C LYS A 882 56.54 42.51 -36.99
N LEU A 883 56.57 41.40 -36.26
CA LEU A 883 57.80 40.66 -35.91
C LEU A 883 58.38 39.92 -37.11
N LEU A 884 57.55 39.25 -37.92
CA LEU A 884 57.95 38.63 -39.18
C LEU A 884 58.52 39.67 -40.16
N GLY A 885 57.92 40.87 -40.24
CA GLY A 885 58.47 42.00 -41.00
C GLY A 885 59.86 42.41 -40.52
N LYS A 886 60.03 42.62 -39.20
CA LYS A 886 61.35 42.91 -38.60
C LYS A 886 62.38 41.81 -38.86
N ILE A 887 61.99 40.54 -38.80
CA ILE A 887 62.87 39.40 -39.11
C ILE A 887 63.28 39.42 -40.59
N GLN A 888 62.35 39.70 -41.50
CA GLN A 888 62.67 39.86 -42.93
C GLN A 888 63.61 41.04 -43.18
N ASP A 889 63.44 42.17 -42.49
CA ASP A 889 64.32 43.33 -42.65
C ASP A 889 65.70 43.14 -42.01
N MET A 890 65.80 42.42 -40.88
CA MET A 890 67.08 41.95 -40.35
C MET A 890 67.78 40.99 -41.33
N ASN A 891 67.06 40.03 -41.92
CA ASN A 891 67.61 39.12 -42.92
C ASN A 891 68.08 39.88 -44.18
N LYS A 892 67.31 40.86 -44.68
CA LYS A 892 67.77 41.77 -45.74
C LYS A 892 69.04 42.52 -45.33
N SER A 893 69.14 43.02 -44.09
CA SER A 893 70.35 43.70 -43.60
C SER A 893 71.55 42.75 -43.47
N LEU A 894 71.33 41.49 -43.11
CA LEU A 894 72.39 40.46 -43.06
C LEU A 894 72.87 40.13 -44.47
N ASP A 895 71.95 39.90 -45.42
CA ASP A 895 72.24 39.73 -46.85
C ASP A 895 73.10 40.88 -47.41
N HIS A 896 72.78 42.13 -47.07
CA HIS A 896 73.55 43.29 -47.51
C HIS A 896 74.94 43.36 -46.85
N ARG A 897 75.07 42.92 -45.58
CA ARG A 897 76.37 42.81 -44.89
C ARG A 897 77.22 41.68 -45.47
N ILE A 898 76.64 40.52 -45.76
CA ILE A 898 77.30 39.38 -46.42
C ILE A 898 77.79 39.81 -47.81
N LYS A 899 76.92 40.38 -48.65
CA LYS A 899 77.29 40.96 -49.97
C LYS A 899 78.28 42.13 -49.87
N GLY A 900 78.46 42.72 -48.69
CA GLY A 900 79.53 43.66 -48.37
C GLY A 900 80.85 42.95 -48.06
N LEU A 901 80.82 41.95 -47.18
CA LEU A 901 81.96 41.08 -46.86
C LEU A 901 82.50 40.38 -48.10
N ASP A 902 81.65 39.80 -48.96
CA ASP A 902 82.03 39.18 -50.24
C ASP A 902 82.90 40.13 -51.09
N LYS A 903 82.54 41.42 -51.14
CA LYS A 903 83.27 42.46 -51.87
C LYS A 903 84.58 42.84 -51.17
N PHE A 904 84.58 42.92 -49.84
CA PHE A 904 85.80 43.17 -49.08
C PHE A 904 86.79 41.99 -49.20
N GLU A 905 86.34 40.75 -49.11
CA GLU A 905 87.13 39.54 -49.35
C GLU A 905 87.67 39.47 -50.77
N LEU A 906 86.85 39.79 -51.79
CA LEU A 906 87.32 39.92 -53.16
C LEU A 906 88.41 41.00 -53.30
N SER A 907 88.24 42.16 -52.66
CA SER A 907 89.24 43.23 -52.67
C SER A 907 90.54 42.81 -51.97
N LEU A 908 90.45 42.18 -50.79
CA LEU A 908 91.58 41.62 -50.04
C LEU A 908 92.32 40.56 -50.86
N LYS A 909 91.58 39.71 -51.59
CA LYS A 909 92.14 38.71 -52.50
C LYS A 909 92.91 39.38 -53.65
N THR A 910 92.34 40.37 -54.33
CA THR A 910 93.06 41.10 -55.40
C THR A 910 94.31 41.82 -54.88
N VAL A 911 94.28 42.37 -53.66
CA VAL A 911 95.46 42.95 -53.00
C VAL A 911 96.49 41.88 -52.61
N ALA A 912 96.06 40.70 -52.17
CA ALA A 912 96.94 39.58 -51.86
C ALA A 912 97.60 39.00 -53.12
N ASP A 913 96.85 38.84 -54.21
CA ASP A 913 97.34 38.41 -55.53
C ASP A 913 98.33 39.44 -56.09
N ALA A 914 98.02 40.74 -56.00
CA ALA A 914 98.95 41.81 -56.36
C ALA A 914 100.23 41.77 -55.51
N ARG A 915 100.13 41.58 -54.19
CA ARG A 915 101.29 41.43 -53.28
C ARG A 915 102.12 40.19 -53.62
N GLN A 916 101.49 39.10 -54.04
CA GLN A 916 102.19 37.89 -54.50
C GLN A 916 102.90 38.14 -55.84
N ALA A 917 102.27 38.88 -56.77
CA ALA A 917 102.88 39.29 -58.04
C ALA A 917 104.08 40.23 -57.82
N TRP A 918 103.98 41.19 -56.90
CA TRP A 918 105.11 42.06 -56.50
C TRP A 918 106.24 41.25 -55.86
N ARG A 919 105.96 40.28 -54.98
CA ARG A 919 106.96 39.36 -54.43
C ARG A 919 107.65 38.53 -55.52
N LYS A 920 106.89 37.97 -56.47
CA LYS A 920 107.45 37.24 -57.63
C LYS A 920 108.36 38.13 -58.49
N LYS A 921 107.97 39.39 -58.74
CA LYS A 921 108.80 40.38 -59.43
C LYS A 921 110.07 40.73 -58.64
N LEU A 922 109.97 40.89 -57.31
CA LEU A 922 111.11 41.18 -56.45
C LEU A 922 112.12 40.03 -56.49
N VAL A 923 111.69 38.79 -56.26
CA VAL A 923 112.56 37.59 -56.33
C VAL A 923 113.18 37.41 -57.71
N ALA A 924 112.46 37.75 -58.79
CA ALA A 924 113.03 37.77 -60.13
C ALA A 924 114.13 38.85 -60.29
N LYS A 925 113.96 40.05 -59.71
CA LYS A 925 114.98 41.10 -59.71
C LYS A 925 116.15 40.84 -58.75
N GLU A 926 115.92 40.14 -57.65
CA GLU A 926 116.98 39.63 -56.77
C GLU A 926 117.82 38.59 -57.52
N GLY A 927 117.17 37.64 -58.23
CA GLY A 927 117.85 36.69 -59.10
C GLY A 927 118.61 37.32 -60.27
N GLU A 928 118.06 38.37 -60.91
CA GLU A 928 118.79 39.16 -61.91
C GLU A 928 119.99 39.90 -61.31
N LEU A 929 119.84 40.48 -60.11
CA LEU A 929 120.93 41.18 -59.42
C LEU A 929 122.03 40.22 -58.97
N ASP A 930 121.70 39.02 -58.50
CA ASP A 930 122.68 38.02 -58.10
C ASP A 930 123.36 37.37 -59.32
N ALA A 931 122.66 37.22 -60.45
CA ALA A 931 123.28 36.88 -61.73
C ALA A 931 124.26 37.98 -62.21
N LEU A 932 123.89 39.25 -62.09
CA LEU A 932 124.76 40.39 -62.41
C LEU A 932 125.94 40.51 -61.45
N ARG A 933 125.77 40.21 -60.16
CA ARG A 933 126.86 40.10 -59.18
C ARG A 933 127.82 38.98 -59.54
N SER A 934 127.30 37.77 -59.77
CA SER A 934 128.10 36.61 -60.22
C SER A 934 128.88 36.95 -61.49
N HIS A 935 128.28 37.65 -62.44
CA HIS A 935 128.97 38.06 -63.66
C HIS A 935 130.01 39.18 -63.42
N ASN A 936 129.79 40.07 -62.46
CA ASN A 936 130.78 41.07 -62.05
C ASN A 936 131.95 40.43 -61.28
N ASP A 937 131.69 39.41 -60.46
CA ASP A 937 132.73 38.58 -59.83
C ASP A 937 133.50 37.76 -60.87
N GLU A 938 132.83 37.17 -61.87
CA GLU A 938 133.47 36.53 -63.04
C GLU A 938 134.36 37.53 -63.80
N LEU A 939 133.85 38.72 -64.13
CA LEU A 939 134.62 39.77 -64.80
C LEU A 939 135.78 40.26 -63.93
N THR A 940 135.60 40.33 -62.60
CA THR A 940 136.67 40.68 -61.66
C THR A 940 137.74 39.57 -61.58
N ILE A 941 137.33 38.30 -61.65
CA ILE A 941 138.24 37.14 -61.75
C ILE A 941 138.97 37.17 -63.11
N GLN A 942 138.28 37.45 -64.21
CA GLN A 942 138.88 37.59 -65.55
C GLN A 942 139.86 38.77 -65.58
N ILE A 943 139.55 39.92 -64.97
CA ILE A 943 140.48 41.07 -64.85
C ILE A 943 141.69 40.70 -63.98
N ARG A 944 141.52 39.92 -62.90
CA ARG A 944 142.63 39.38 -62.09
C ARG A 944 143.48 38.36 -62.85
N GLN A 945 142.88 37.57 -63.74
CA GLN A 945 143.56 36.62 -64.61
C GLN A 945 144.32 37.35 -65.74
N LEU A 946 143.70 38.31 -66.41
CA LEU A 946 144.33 39.15 -67.44
C LEU A 946 145.49 39.98 -66.86
N ARG A 947 145.34 40.55 -65.65
CA ARG A 947 146.44 41.19 -64.91
C ARG A 947 147.57 40.25 -64.49
N ARG A 948 147.35 38.93 -64.49
CA ARG A 948 148.38 37.90 -64.29
C ARG A 948 148.94 37.34 -65.61
N ALA A 949 148.23 37.50 -66.71
CA ALA A 949 148.60 36.99 -68.02
C ALA A 949 149.44 37.97 -68.87
N SER A 950 149.49 39.26 -68.52
CA SER A 950 150.18 40.29 -69.32
C SER A 950 151.72 40.32 -69.13
N SER A 951 152.35 39.21 -68.75
CA SER A 951 153.82 39.08 -68.65
C SER A 951 154.26 37.61 -68.58
N GLY A 952 154.39 36.91 -69.73
CA GLY A 952 154.88 35.52 -69.71
C GLY A 952 154.68 34.67 -70.97
N ASP A 953 155.28 35.10 -72.10
CA ASP A 953 155.65 34.25 -73.26
C ASP A 953 154.51 33.51 -74.04
N GLY A 954 154.89 32.85 -75.14
CA GLY A 954 154.01 32.42 -76.21
C GLY A 954 153.43 30.99 -76.14
N VAL A 955 152.80 30.59 -77.26
CA VAL A 955 152.07 29.31 -77.50
C VAL A 955 150.62 29.28 -76.96
N SER A 956 149.73 30.12 -77.52
CA SER A 956 148.26 29.98 -77.34
C SER A 956 147.40 30.30 -78.58
N ALA A 957 147.90 31.09 -79.54
CA ALA A 957 147.13 31.65 -80.67
C ALA A 957 146.37 30.63 -81.58
N ASN A 958 146.71 29.33 -81.54
CA ASN A 958 146.11 28.29 -82.38
C ASN A 958 145.03 27.42 -81.69
N ALA A 959 144.73 27.70 -80.41
CA ALA A 959 143.68 27.02 -79.64
C ALA A 959 142.35 27.82 -79.64
N GLU A 960 142.41 29.14 -79.36
CA GLU A 960 141.22 29.98 -79.23
C GLU A 960 140.36 30.00 -80.48
N ILE A 961 140.99 30.15 -81.67
CA ILE A 961 140.34 30.23 -82.98
C ILE A 961 139.37 29.05 -83.22
N ARG A 962 139.76 27.83 -82.80
CA ARG A 962 138.89 26.64 -82.92
C ARG A 962 137.76 26.61 -81.89
N SER A 963 137.99 27.11 -80.68
CA SER A 963 136.95 27.17 -79.63
C SER A 963 135.87 28.23 -79.87
N LEU A 964 136.19 29.28 -80.64
CA LEU A 964 135.27 30.36 -80.98
C LEU A 964 134.34 29.96 -82.14
N SER A 965 134.89 29.36 -83.20
CA SER A 965 134.12 28.85 -84.34
C SER A 965 133.06 27.82 -83.92
N ALA A 966 133.43 26.88 -83.03
CA ALA A 966 132.49 25.90 -82.49
C ALA A 966 131.35 26.49 -81.62
N ARG A 967 131.55 27.68 -81.04
CA ARG A 967 130.51 28.38 -80.26
C ARG A 967 129.52 29.13 -81.16
N ALA A 968 129.98 29.72 -82.28
CA ALA A 968 129.11 30.43 -83.23
C ALA A 968 128.05 29.50 -83.85
N LEU A 969 128.46 28.36 -84.42
CA LEU A 969 127.56 27.37 -85.06
C LEU A 969 126.48 26.81 -84.11
N ASN A 970 126.76 26.77 -82.80
CA ASN A 970 125.83 26.26 -81.79
C ASN A 970 124.85 27.35 -81.30
N ALA A 971 125.18 28.64 -81.50
CA ALA A 971 124.27 29.76 -81.26
C ALA A 971 123.23 29.89 -82.39
N GLU A 972 123.65 29.78 -83.66
CA GLU A 972 122.76 29.89 -84.83
C GLU A 972 121.61 28.87 -84.78
N ARG A 973 121.91 27.59 -84.49
CA ARG A 973 120.88 26.54 -84.35
C ARG A 973 119.87 26.82 -83.22
N ARG A 974 120.29 27.51 -82.15
CA ARG A 974 119.40 27.89 -81.04
C ARG A 974 118.51 29.07 -81.43
N LEU A 975 119.06 30.06 -82.13
CA LEU A 975 118.30 31.20 -82.67
C LEU A 975 117.19 30.72 -83.63
N GLN A 976 117.54 29.85 -84.58
CA GLN A 976 116.59 29.37 -85.60
C GLN A 976 115.46 28.52 -84.98
N ASN A 977 115.75 27.71 -83.96
CA ASN A 977 114.72 26.99 -83.21
C ASN A 977 113.79 27.94 -82.42
N ALA A 978 114.32 29.00 -81.82
CA ALA A 978 113.52 30.00 -81.11
C ALA A 978 112.61 30.80 -82.06
N GLN A 979 113.11 31.18 -83.25
CA GLN A 979 112.33 31.85 -84.29
C GLN A 979 111.14 31.00 -84.77
N ASN A 980 111.37 29.70 -85.02
CA ASN A 980 110.30 28.77 -85.39
C ASN A 980 109.24 28.63 -84.28
N GLN A 981 109.64 28.60 -83.01
CA GLN A 981 108.70 28.54 -81.88
C GLN A 981 107.86 29.82 -81.78
N LEU A 982 108.47 31.00 -81.95
CA LEU A 982 107.79 32.30 -81.93
C LEU A 982 106.68 32.37 -82.99
N ALA A 983 106.98 32.04 -84.24
CA ALA A 983 106.00 32.07 -85.33
C ALA A 983 104.77 31.18 -85.03
N THR A 984 104.97 29.98 -84.49
CA THR A 984 103.85 29.08 -84.11
C THR A 984 103.05 29.52 -82.88
N ALA A 985 103.53 30.51 -82.12
CA ALA A 985 102.80 31.15 -81.03
C ALA A 985 101.99 32.35 -81.55
N GLU A 986 102.58 33.16 -82.43
CA GLU A 986 101.94 34.31 -83.08
C GLU A 986 100.72 33.89 -83.91
N GLU A 987 100.85 32.81 -84.70
CA GLU A 987 99.74 32.26 -85.50
C GLU A 987 98.54 31.83 -84.62
N LYS A 988 98.80 31.16 -83.49
CA LYS A 988 97.75 30.74 -82.53
C LYS A 988 97.09 31.93 -81.85
N PHE A 989 97.88 32.96 -81.52
CA PHE A 989 97.33 34.19 -80.93
C PHE A 989 96.41 34.92 -81.92
N SER A 990 96.78 34.99 -83.20
CA SER A 990 95.93 35.55 -84.25
C SER A 990 94.60 34.81 -84.38
N GLN A 991 94.63 33.48 -84.49
CA GLN A 991 93.41 32.65 -84.58
C GLN A 991 92.50 32.77 -83.34
N GLN A 992 93.05 33.05 -82.16
CA GLN A 992 92.24 33.29 -80.96
C GLN A 992 91.67 34.72 -80.93
N SER A 993 92.40 35.72 -81.43
CA SER A 993 91.92 37.09 -81.58
C SER A 993 90.69 37.19 -82.51
N GLU A 994 90.75 36.55 -83.69
CA GLU A 994 89.63 36.50 -84.63
C GLU A 994 88.37 35.89 -84.03
N ARG A 995 88.52 34.80 -83.25
CA ARG A 995 87.40 34.15 -82.56
C ARG A 995 86.76 35.08 -81.53
N ASN A 996 87.57 35.81 -80.75
CA ASN A 996 87.07 36.77 -79.78
C ASN A 996 86.28 37.90 -80.47
N ALA A 997 86.85 38.54 -81.50
CA ALA A 997 86.18 39.59 -82.27
C ALA A 997 84.84 39.10 -82.89
N SER A 998 84.80 37.86 -83.40
CA SER A 998 83.57 37.25 -83.92
C SER A 998 82.49 37.01 -82.86
N SER A 999 82.87 36.99 -81.58
CA SER A 999 81.96 36.87 -80.44
C SER A 999 81.48 38.24 -79.93
N GLU A 1000 82.36 39.24 -79.95
CA GLU A 1000 82.04 40.63 -79.55
C GLU A 1000 81.00 41.25 -80.48
N MET A 1001 81.15 41.10 -81.81
CA MET A 1001 80.12 41.53 -82.77
C MET A 1001 78.75 40.90 -82.50
N LYS A 1002 78.71 39.63 -82.08
CA LYS A 1002 77.46 38.92 -81.71
C LYS A 1002 76.91 39.35 -80.36
N TRP A 1003 77.70 39.97 -79.48
CA TRP A 1003 77.21 40.61 -78.27
C TRP A 1003 76.69 42.02 -78.55
N GLU A 1004 77.46 42.84 -79.29
CA GLU A 1004 77.09 44.21 -79.65
C GLU A 1004 75.77 44.28 -80.43
N ALA A 1005 75.54 43.35 -81.37
CA ALA A 1005 74.27 43.23 -82.09
C ALA A 1005 73.08 42.96 -81.17
N ARG A 1006 73.24 42.10 -80.15
CA ARG A 1006 72.18 41.79 -79.16
C ARG A 1006 71.94 42.97 -78.21
N VAL A 1007 72.97 43.70 -77.81
CA VAL A 1007 72.83 44.92 -77.00
C VAL A 1007 71.99 45.97 -77.76
N LYS A 1008 72.33 46.24 -79.03
CA LYS A 1008 71.57 47.16 -79.90
C LYS A 1008 70.11 46.74 -80.10
N GLU A 1009 69.83 45.44 -80.16
CA GLU A 1009 68.45 44.94 -80.19
C GLU A 1009 67.68 45.23 -78.89
N TYR A 1010 68.30 45.01 -77.72
CA TYR A 1010 67.68 45.33 -76.44
C TYR A 1010 67.45 46.84 -76.26
N GLU A 1011 68.39 47.69 -76.67
CA GLU A 1011 68.21 49.15 -76.66
C GLU A 1011 67.03 49.60 -77.53
N ALA A 1012 66.85 49.00 -78.71
CA ALA A 1012 65.71 49.28 -79.58
C ALA A 1012 64.37 48.85 -78.94
N ARG A 1013 64.34 47.66 -78.31
CA ARG A 1013 63.16 47.16 -77.58
C ARG A 1013 62.79 48.08 -76.39
N VAL A 1014 63.77 48.60 -75.65
CA VAL A 1014 63.54 49.56 -74.54
C VAL A 1014 62.98 50.88 -75.05
N LYS A 1015 63.57 51.47 -76.12
CA LYS A 1015 63.07 52.72 -76.72
C LYS A 1015 61.61 52.60 -77.19
N LEU A 1016 61.24 51.49 -77.82
CA LEU A 1016 59.85 51.23 -78.23
C LEU A 1016 58.89 51.12 -77.04
N ALA A 1017 59.32 50.52 -75.92
CA ALA A 1017 58.53 50.46 -74.69
C ALA A 1017 58.33 51.85 -74.06
N GLU A 1018 59.37 52.68 -74.01
CA GLU A 1018 59.26 54.06 -73.54
C GLU A 1018 58.29 54.89 -74.38
N GLU A 1019 58.35 54.78 -75.71
CA GLU A 1019 57.39 55.48 -76.57
C GLU A 1019 55.95 54.99 -76.36
N LYS A 1020 55.73 53.69 -76.11
CA LYS A 1020 54.40 53.17 -75.78
C LYS A 1020 53.87 53.82 -74.49
N VAL A 1021 54.69 53.91 -73.44
CA VAL A 1021 54.32 54.60 -72.18
C VAL A 1021 54.07 56.09 -72.40
N LYS A 1022 54.83 56.76 -73.29
CA LYS A 1022 54.59 58.17 -73.67
C LYS A 1022 53.23 58.35 -74.36
N ARG A 1023 52.86 57.46 -75.29
CA ARG A 1023 51.53 57.45 -75.95
C ARG A 1023 50.40 57.17 -74.95
N GLU A 1024 50.56 56.19 -74.06
CA GLU A 1024 49.57 55.85 -73.03
C GLU A 1024 49.35 56.99 -72.03
N ARG A 1025 50.41 57.70 -71.63
CA ARG A 1025 50.32 58.91 -70.80
C ARG A 1025 49.62 60.08 -71.51
N GLN A 1026 49.87 60.27 -72.81
CA GLN A 1026 49.21 61.31 -73.59
C GLN A 1026 47.70 61.02 -73.74
N GLY A 1027 47.33 59.81 -74.14
CA GLY A 1027 45.94 59.37 -74.20
C GLY A 1027 45.24 59.26 -72.84
N ALA A 1028 45.97 59.35 -71.71
CA ALA A 1028 45.39 59.52 -70.38
C ALA A 1028 45.09 61.00 -70.06
N LYS A 1029 45.97 61.93 -70.48
CA LYS A 1029 45.72 63.38 -70.38
C LYS A 1029 44.51 63.82 -71.22
N GLU A 1030 44.36 63.26 -72.42
CA GLU A 1030 43.23 63.55 -73.32
C GLU A 1030 41.90 63.09 -72.71
N ARG A 1031 41.83 61.87 -72.16
CA ARG A 1031 40.64 61.41 -71.41
C ARG A 1031 40.34 62.24 -70.16
N LEU A 1032 41.36 62.77 -69.48
CA LEU A 1032 41.15 63.69 -68.35
C LEU A 1032 40.58 65.04 -68.82
N SER A 1033 41.08 65.62 -69.92
CA SER A 1033 40.53 66.88 -70.43
C SER A 1033 39.13 66.72 -71.03
N GLU A 1034 38.81 65.56 -71.61
CA GLU A 1034 37.44 65.16 -71.97
C GLU A 1034 36.53 65.11 -70.73
N GLN A 1035 36.96 64.44 -69.65
CA GLN A 1035 36.21 64.37 -68.40
C GLN A 1035 36.02 65.75 -67.75
N GLU A 1036 37.04 66.59 -67.72
CA GLU A 1036 36.92 67.98 -67.25
C GLU A 1036 35.92 68.79 -68.08
N ASN A 1037 35.89 68.60 -69.40
CA ASN A 1037 34.95 69.30 -70.28
C ASN A 1037 33.51 68.79 -70.10
N ILE A 1038 33.33 67.49 -69.82
CA ILE A 1038 32.04 66.91 -69.42
C ILE A 1038 31.58 67.48 -68.06
N ILE A 1039 32.47 67.59 -67.08
CA ILE A 1039 32.17 68.23 -65.77
C ILE A 1039 31.73 69.68 -65.99
N LYS A 1040 32.49 70.48 -66.75
CA LYS A 1040 32.15 71.88 -67.08
C LYS A 1040 30.84 72.02 -67.87
N LEU A 1041 30.39 70.97 -68.58
CA LEU A 1041 29.09 70.92 -69.24
C LEU A 1041 27.96 70.59 -68.25
N LEU A 1042 28.18 69.62 -67.35
CA LEU A 1042 27.24 69.26 -66.28
C LEU A 1042 27.05 70.42 -65.29
N GLU A 1043 28.11 71.13 -64.92
CA GLU A 1043 28.04 72.36 -64.11
C GLU A 1043 27.15 73.43 -64.76
N LYS A 1044 27.29 73.64 -66.08
CA LYS A 1044 26.43 74.57 -66.84
C LYS A 1044 24.97 74.10 -66.90
N GLN A 1045 24.72 72.80 -67.01
CA GLN A 1045 23.37 72.24 -66.93
C GLN A 1045 22.76 72.42 -65.53
N ILE A 1046 23.52 72.15 -64.46
CA ILE A 1046 23.10 72.39 -63.07
C ILE A 1046 22.83 73.89 -62.83
N ALA A 1047 23.65 74.79 -63.37
CA ALA A 1047 23.40 76.23 -63.29
C ALA A 1047 22.14 76.66 -64.07
N ALA A 1048 21.88 76.07 -65.23
CA ALA A 1048 20.66 76.30 -66.00
C ALA A 1048 19.41 75.78 -65.29
N GLU A 1049 19.47 74.59 -64.69
CA GLU A 1049 18.36 74.03 -63.89
C GLU A 1049 18.14 74.81 -62.59
N LYS A 1050 19.20 75.29 -61.91
CA LYS A 1050 19.06 76.22 -60.78
C LYS A 1050 18.42 77.55 -61.18
N LYS A 1051 18.67 78.03 -62.41
CA LYS A 1051 17.98 79.22 -62.94
C LYS A 1051 16.52 78.94 -63.28
N ARG A 1052 16.21 77.76 -63.84
CA ARG A 1052 14.83 77.29 -64.08
C ARG A 1052 14.06 77.12 -62.78
N SER A 1053 14.65 76.51 -61.75
CA SER A 1053 13.99 76.34 -60.45
C SER A 1053 13.77 77.68 -59.75
N ALA A 1054 14.73 78.61 -59.82
CA ALA A 1054 14.54 79.98 -59.34
C ALA A 1054 13.37 80.69 -60.04
N GLN A 1055 13.29 80.62 -61.37
CA GLN A 1055 12.19 81.19 -62.15
C GLN A 1055 10.85 80.47 -61.88
N LEU A 1056 10.86 79.17 -61.59
CA LEU A 1056 9.65 78.44 -61.18
C LEU A 1056 9.18 78.83 -59.77
N SER A 1057 10.09 79.07 -58.81
CA SER A 1057 9.69 79.66 -57.52
C SER A 1057 9.14 81.08 -57.69
N GLU A 1058 9.76 81.90 -58.55
CA GLU A 1058 9.30 83.26 -58.85
C GLU A 1058 7.88 83.25 -59.47
N ILE A 1059 7.60 82.30 -60.37
CA ILE A 1059 6.24 82.09 -60.94
C ILE A 1059 5.27 81.51 -59.90
N ILE A 1060 5.70 80.62 -59.01
CA ILE A 1060 4.87 80.12 -57.90
C ILE A 1060 4.49 81.26 -56.96
N ASP A 1061 5.42 82.13 -56.62
CA ASP A 1061 5.17 83.26 -55.72
C ASP A 1061 4.34 84.37 -56.39
N LEU A 1062 4.48 84.59 -57.71
CA LEU A 1062 3.57 85.44 -58.47
C LEU A 1062 2.14 84.87 -58.58
N ASN A 1063 1.98 83.54 -58.72
CA ASN A 1063 0.67 82.89 -58.69
C ASN A 1063 0.00 82.92 -57.30
N LYS A 1064 0.77 83.02 -56.20
CA LYS A 1064 0.23 83.28 -54.85
C LYS A 1064 -0.33 84.70 -54.68
N VAL A 1065 0.04 85.64 -55.53
CA VAL A 1065 -0.34 87.07 -55.44
C VAL A 1065 -1.52 87.41 -56.38
N THR A 1066 -1.93 86.50 -57.26
CA THR A 1066 -2.91 86.76 -58.34
C THR A 1066 -4.18 85.91 -58.27
N LEU A 1067 -4.44 85.21 -57.17
CA LEU A 1067 -5.65 84.40 -56.93
C LEU A 1067 -6.30 84.70 -55.57
N GLY A 1068 -7.24 85.66 -55.56
CA GLY A 1068 -8.09 86.02 -54.42
C GLY A 1068 -7.49 87.07 -53.48
N SER A 1069 -8.19 88.17 -53.10
CA SER A 1069 -9.59 88.57 -53.37
C SER A 1069 -10.64 87.54 -52.94
#